data_AF-R0JMX7-F1
#
_entry.id   AF-R0JMX7-F1
#
_cell.length_a   1.000
_cell.length_b   1.000
_cell.length_c   1.000
_cell.angle_alpha   90.00
_cell.angle_beta   90.00
_cell.angle_gamma   90.00
#
_symmetry.space_group_name_H-M   'P 1'
#
loop_
_entity.id
_entity.type
_entity.pdbx_description
1 polymer ?
#
loop_
_entity_poly.entity_id
_entity_poly.type
_entity_poly.pdbx_seq_one_letter_code
_entity_poly.pdbx_strand_id
1 'polypeptide(L)'
;DKPTSSKKDERSGLHGKKGEPQPLETPYQKESSDFPPKVMINLNYRPGLVSNQKDPNRFDRDRLFSAVSRGSPEALNGLLEYLRRTSKFLTNSEYTDAKTGKTCLMKALLNLKNGKNDTIPLLLEIDQKTQNPRPLVNVACSDCYYRGQTALHIAIEKRSLDLVKLLVENGADVHARAHGEFFRKKKEGVCFYFGELPLSLAACTNQLDVVEYLLNNPHQKARLQEQDTLGNTVLHALVMIADDTEENTKFVSTVYVEILKAGVKLDPTWKLEEIVNYDGLNPLQLAAKTGKVEIFKHIIQREIKDPVYRHLSRKFTEWTYGPIHVSLYDLSSLDSFEENSVLEILAYSSDTPNRYKMVVLEPLNKLLQQKWETFASKRFYFSFISYLSFMIIFTAIAYYQPLRVKPSFPVEFTAGGFLWVSGLIIILLGGIYLIFAQSLYLRRRRQSLKTMCSDSCIEILIFIQAFSLLLSAVLYGASSENYVAVMVFSLLLGWVNMLYYTRGFQRTGIYSVMIQKTILRDLLRFLLVYMIFLFGFAAALVTLMGDAPSLSQNKSVAQMENAGSHAMYGGLLSVSLELFKITIGMGDLDFQEHARFRYFVMLLLLLFVILTYVLLLNMLIALMSETVTDISGDSKSVWKLQRAIAILEIEKAWLWRQGGKRRSGCFMSVGLNKKDERWCFRVEEIKWTNWAKEVGVLKEDPGNTSDSEINPE
;
A
#
# COMPACT_ATOMS: atom_id res chain seq x y z
N ASP A 1 -37.95 59.20 14.77
CA ASP A 1 -37.91 57.88 14.13
C ASP A 1 -36.60 57.16 14.36
N LYS A 2 -36.74 55.85 14.65
CA LYS A 2 -35.75 54.79 14.88
C LYS A 2 -34.96 54.83 16.21
N PRO A 3 -35.13 53.82 17.08
CA PRO A 3 -34.24 53.61 18.21
C PRO A 3 -33.02 52.78 17.80
N THR A 4 -31.89 53.22 18.34
CA THR A 4 -30.55 52.67 18.25
C THR A 4 -30.42 51.33 18.99
N SER A 5 -29.76 50.38 18.33
CA SER A 5 -29.33 49.09 18.84
C SER A 5 -28.29 49.22 19.96
N SER A 6 -28.50 48.55 21.09
CA SER A 6 -27.39 48.18 21.98
C SER A 6 -27.66 46.91 22.80
N LYS A 7 -26.76 45.94 22.59
CA LYS A 7 -26.17 45.02 23.57
C LYS A 7 -27.06 43.91 24.18
N LYS A 8 -26.87 42.70 23.66
CA LYS A 8 -26.65 41.47 24.45
C LYS A 8 -26.02 40.35 23.59
N ASP A 9 -24.82 40.60 23.09
CA ASP A 9 -23.91 39.55 22.64
C ASP A 9 -22.79 39.42 23.67
N GLU A 10 -22.88 38.41 24.53
CA GLU A 10 -21.74 37.80 25.24
C GLU A 10 -22.24 36.60 26.04
N ARG A 11 -22.26 35.43 25.38
CA ARG A 11 -22.00 34.06 25.91
C ARG A 11 -22.50 33.01 24.90
N SER A 12 -21.90 32.99 23.72
CA SER A 12 -21.96 31.86 22.79
C SER A 12 -20.61 31.12 22.83
N GLY A 13 -20.34 30.43 23.94
CA GLY A 13 -19.29 29.43 24.01
C GLY A 13 -19.80 28.11 23.41
N LEU A 14 -19.04 27.55 22.48
CA LEU A 14 -19.27 26.25 21.80
C LEU A 14 -20.46 26.18 20.83
N HIS A 15 -20.44 27.00 19.77
CA HIS A 15 -20.92 26.51 18.48
C HIS A 15 -19.76 25.85 17.75
N GLY A 16 -19.70 24.52 17.85
CA GLY A 16 -18.85 23.69 16.99
C GLY A 16 -19.10 24.06 15.53
N LYS A 17 -18.02 24.13 14.74
CA LYS A 17 -18.07 24.40 13.31
C LYS A 17 -19.16 23.53 12.68
N LYS A 18 -20.08 24.14 11.93
CA LYS A 18 -21.09 23.43 11.13
C LYS A 18 -20.37 22.43 10.22
N GLY A 19 -20.34 21.15 10.62
CA GLY A 19 -19.69 20.08 9.86
C GLY A 19 -18.81 19.10 10.67
N GLU A 20 -18.48 19.37 11.94
CA GLU A 20 -17.73 18.40 12.75
C GLU A 20 -18.65 17.23 13.20
N PRO A 21 -18.19 15.97 13.07
CA PRO A 21 -18.97 14.80 13.48
C PRO A 21 -19.21 14.83 15.00
N GLN A 22 -20.47 14.66 15.41
CA GLN A 22 -20.79 14.60 16.82
C GLN A 22 -20.36 13.26 17.41
N PRO A 23 -19.73 13.24 18.60
CA PRO A 23 -19.40 12.01 19.29
C PRO A 23 -20.67 11.23 19.63
N LEU A 24 -20.62 9.90 19.45
CA LEU A 24 -21.77 9.01 19.67
C LEU A 24 -22.34 9.07 21.10
N GLU A 25 -21.48 9.35 22.08
CA GLU A 25 -21.88 9.60 23.48
C GLU A 25 -20.93 10.63 24.09
N THR A 26 -21.51 11.67 24.73
CA THR A 26 -20.76 12.50 25.67
C THR A 26 -21.65 12.89 26.85
N PRO A 27 -21.08 12.98 28.07
CA PRO A 27 -21.81 13.52 29.21
C PRO A 27 -21.94 15.05 29.15
N TYR A 28 -21.20 15.72 28.27
CA TYR A 28 -21.08 17.18 28.20
C TYR A 28 -22.02 17.84 27.18
N GLN A 29 -22.42 17.14 26.13
CA GLN A 29 -23.29 17.66 25.08
C GLN A 29 -24.61 16.89 25.03
N LYS A 30 -25.74 17.61 25.09
CA LYS A 30 -27.08 17.02 24.94
C LYS A 30 -27.36 16.66 23.48
N GLU A 31 -28.18 15.65 23.25
CA GLU A 31 -28.59 15.19 21.93
C GLU A 31 -29.40 16.25 21.17
N SER A 32 -29.23 16.29 19.86
CA SER A 32 -29.80 17.32 18.99
C SER A 32 -31.28 17.07 18.68
N SER A 33 -32.13 18.08 18.79
CA SER A 33 -33.56 18.03 18.40
C SER A 33 -33.84 18.61 17.01
N ASP A 34 -32.81 19.01 16.29
CA ASP A 34 -32.92 19.77 15.04
C ASP A 34 -33.19 18.84 13.85
N PHE A 35 -34.45 18.45 13.66
CA PHE A 35 -34.87 17.75 12.45
C PHE A 35 -35.11 18.76 11.32
N PRO A 36 -34.76 18.42 10.06
CA PRO A 36 -35.24 19.20 8.92
C PRO A 36 -36.78 19.17 8.89
N PRO A 37 -37.45 20.28 8.57
CA PRO A 37 -38.90 20.35 8.62
C PRO A 37 -39.51 19.31 7.67
N LYS A 38 -40.16 18.29 8.22
CA LYS A 38 -40.95 17.32 7.46
C LYS A 38 -42.42 17.67 7.61
N VAL A 39 -43.09 17.92 6.49
CA VAL A 39 -44.55 18.03 6.45
C VAL A 39 -45.10 16.63 6.68
N MET A 40 -45.67 16.37 7.87
CA MET A 40 -46.34 15.12 8.18
C MET A 40 -47.85 15.35 8.20
N ILE A 41 -48.57 14.64 7.33
CA ILE A 41 -50.03 14.62 7.31
C ILE A 41 -50.47 13.57 8.33
N ASN A 42 -51.13 14.01 9.40
CA ASN A 42 -51.63 13.13 10.44
C ASN A 42 -52.95 12.48 9.99
N LEU A 43 -52.87 11.27 9.43
CA LEU A 43 -54.04 10.52 8.94
C LEU A 43 -54.99 10.04 10.07
N ASN A 44 -54.54 10.10 11.33
CA ASN A 44 -55.31 9.70 12.52
C ASN A 44 -55.79 10.90 13.36
N TYR A 45 -55.97 12.07 12.75
CA TYR A 45 -56.43 13.26 13.48
C TYR A 45 -57.84 13.07 14.06
N ARG A 46 -57.92 12.83 15.38
CA ARG A 46 -59.17 12.92 16.15
C ARG A 46 -59.31 14.34 16.73
N PRO A 47 -60.38 15.08 16.42
CA PRO A 47 -60.57 16.42 16.97
C PRO A 47 -60.86 16.33 18.47
N GLY A 48 -59.98 16.90 19.30
CA GLY A 48 -60.17 16.99 20.76
C GLY A 48 -58.91 16.83 21.63
N LEU A 49 -57.79 16.32 21.10
CA LEU A 49 -56.55 16.20 21.87
C LEU A 49 -55.66 17.45 21.72
N VAL A 50 -56.03 18.53 22.40
CA VAL A 50 -55.15 19.70 22.54
C VAL A 50 -53.91 19.28 23.34
N SER A 51 -52.73 19.49 22.76
CA SER A 51 -51.44 19.20 23.37
C SER A 51 -51.14 20.16 24.53
N ASN A 52 -51.58 19.83 25.74
CA ASN A 52 -51.08 20.51 26.93
C ASN A 52 -49.63 20.08 27.18
N GLN A 53 -48.69 21.02 27.12
CA GLN A 53 -47.26 20.82 27.33
C GLN A 53 -46.87 20.42 28.78
N LYS A 54 -47.84 20.19 29.69
CA LYS A 54 -47.62 20.00 31.13
C LYS A 54 -48.26 18.73 31.71
N ASP A 55 -48.31 17.63 30.94
CA ASP A 55 -48.67 16.33 31.50
C ASP A 55 -47.45 15.69 32.20
N PRO A 56 -47.46 15.48 33.53
CA PRO A 56 -46.35 14.83 34.24
C PRO A 56 -46.13 13.36 33.82
N ASN A 57 -47.10 12.77 33.12
CA ASN A 57 -47.04 11.40 32.57
C ASN A 57 -46.58 11.36 31.10
N ARG A 58 -46.15 12.49 30.52
CA ARG A 58 -45.56 12.52 29.19
C ARG A 58 -44.12 12.01 29.23
N PHE A 59 -43.79 11.13 28.29
CA PHE A 59 -42.42 10.70 28.04
C PHE A 59 -41.84 11.52 26.91
N ASP A 60 -41.02 12.51 27.27
CA ASP A 60 -40.15 13.21 26.32
C ASP A 60 -38.84 12.45 26.14
N ARG A 61 -38.18 12.66 24.99
CA ARG A 61 -36.89 12.02 24.67
C ARG A 61 -35.85 12.23 25.76
N ASP A 62 -35.73 13.44 26.30
CA ASP A 62 -34.74 13.74 27.34
C ASP A 62 -35.03 12.99 28.64
N ARG A 63 -36.32 12.81 28.99
CA ARG A 63 -36.74 11.97 30.11
C ARG A 63 -36.37 10.51 29.86
N LEU A 64 -36.61 10.01 28.66
CA LEU A 64 -36.30 8.64 28.27
C LEU A 64 -34.78 8.38 28.27
N PHE A 65 -33.98 9.24 27.64
CA PHE A 65 -32.53 9.14 27.62
C PHE A 65 -31.90 9.31 29.01
N SER A 66 -32.46 10.17 29.88
CA SER A 66 -31.98 10.32 31.26
C SER A 66 -32.33 9.14 32.16
N ALA A 67 -33.52 8.53 32.00
CA ALA A 67 -33.91 7.32 32.71
C ALA A 67 -33.02 6.13 32.33
N VAL A 68 -32.76 5.99 31.02
CA VAL A 68 -31.93 4.93 30.46
C VAL A 68 -30.45 5.09 30.84
N SER A 69 -29.90 6.30 30.83
CA SER A 69 -28.50 6.55 31.23
C SER A 69 -28.28 6.31 32.73
N ARG A 70 -29.30 6.55 33.56
CA ARG A 70 -29.28 6.22 35.00
C ARG A 70 -29.45 4.72 35.26
N GLY A 71 -29.98 3.96 34.30
CA GLY A 71 -30.28 2.55 34.45
C GLY A 71 -31.40 2.26 35.45
N SER A 72 -32.33 3.19 35.65
CA SER A 72 -33.43 3.06 36.61
C SER A 72 -34.70 2.58 35.92
N PRO A 73 -35.12 1.31 36.07
CA PRO A 73 -36.35 0.78 35.45
C PRO A 73 -37.60 1.46 36.00
N GLU A 74 -37.60 1.89 37.26
CA GLU A 74 -38.71 2.60 37.91
C GLU A 74 -39.12 3.87 37.17
N ALA A 75 -38.14 4.58 36.59
CA ALA A 75 -38.38 5.81 35.84
C ALA A 75 -39.08 5.59 34.48
N LEU A 76 -39.17 4.33 34.03
CA LEU A 76 -39.84 3.90 32.80
C LEU A 76 -41.24 3.30 33.04
N ASN A 77 -41.70 3.23 34.30
CA ASN A 77 -43.04 2.76 34.63
C ASN A 77 -44.11 3.63 33.96
N GLY A 78 -45.08 3.00 33.29
CA GLY A 78 -46.14 3.69 32.52
C GLY A 78 -45.78 4.00 31.06
N LEU A 79 -44.55 3.73 30.61
CA LEU A 79 -44.14 3.97 29.22
C LEU A 79 -44.96 3.16 28.20
N LEU A 80 -45.23 1.88 28.49
CA LEU A 80 -46.00 1.00 27.62
C LEU A 80 -47.43 1.53 27.38
N GLU A 81 -48.10 1.94 28.46
CA GLU A 81 -49.46 2.49 28.40
C GLU A 81 -49.49 3.81 27.63
N TYR A 82 -48.49 4.66 27.84
CA TYR A 82 -48.34 5.91 27.10
C TYR A 82 -48.15 5.68 25.59
N LEU A 83 -47.29 4.73 25.19
CA LEU A 83 -47.06 4.39 23.78
C LEU A 83 -48.32 3.82 23.12
N ARG A 84 -49.07 2.94 23.83
CA ARG A 84 -50.36 2.42 23.35
C ARG A 84 -51.40 3.53 23.20
N ARG A 85 -51.52 4.42 24.18
CA ARG A 85 -52.47 5.54 24.15
C ARG A 85 -52.20 6.51 23.01
N THR A 86 -50.92 6.75 22.70
CA THR A 86 -50.51 7.70 21.66
C THR A 86 -50.29 7.05 20.29
N SER A 87 -50.38 5.72 20.18
CA SER A 87 -50.05 4.96 18.96
C SER A 87 -48.66 5.28 18.40
N LYS A 88 -47.69 5.54 19.29
CA LYS A 88 -46.30 5.88 18.93
C LYS A 88 -45.38 4.70 19.18
N PHE A 89 -44.31 4.61 18.39
CA PHE A 89 -43.26 3.61 18.54
C PHE A 89 -41.96 4.26 19.03
N LEU A 90 -41.12 3.50 19.73
CA LEU A 90 -39.79 3.94 20.18
C LEU A 90 -38.83 4.26 19.01
N THR A 91 -39.19 3.84 17.80
CA THR A 91 -38.44 4.07 16.56
C THR A 91 -38.86 5.35 15.83
N ASN A 92 -39.90 6.05 16.31
CA ASN A 92 -40.32 7.32 15.74
C ASN A 92 -39.25 8.40 15.96
N SER A 93 -39.16 9.35 15.02
CA SER A 93 -38.14 10.42 15.06
C SER A 93 -38.16 11.25 16.35
N GLU A 94 -39.31 11.33 17.03
CA GLU A 94 -39.45 12.05 18.29
C GLU A 94 -38.61 11.46 19.44
N TYR A 95 -38.26 10.17 19.39
CA TYR A 95 -37.51 9.46 20.44
C TYR A 95 -36.08 9.09 20.01
N THR A 96 -35.67 9.50 18.81
CA THR A 96 -34.30 9.30 18.29
C THR A 96 -33.52 10.61 18.31
N ASP A 97 -32.19 10.54 18.31
CA ASP A 97 -31.37 11.73 18.07
C ASP A 97 -31.48 12.19 16.60
N ALA A 98 -31.61 13.51 16.38
CA ALA A 98 -31.87 14.05 15.05
C ALA A 98 -30.67 13.96 14.10
N LYS A 99 -29.46 14.04 14.64
CA LYS A 99 -28.21 13.98 13.86
C LYS A 99 -27.74 12.56 13.65
N THR A 100 -27.58 11.79 14.72
CA THR A 100 -27.02 10.41 14.64
C THR A 100 -28.07 9.35 14.29
N GLY A 101 -29.35 9.59 14.61
CA GLY A 101 -30.39 8.54 14.54
C GLY A 101 -30.33 7.54 15.70
N LYS A 102 -29.55 7.84 16.74
CA LYS A 102 -29.38 6.99 17.91
C LYS A 102 -30.69 6.75 18.66
N THR A 103 -30.93 5.49 19.02
CA THR A 103 -32.12 5.06 19.77
C THR A 103 -31.89 5.01 21.28
N CYS A 104 -32.98 4.87 22.03
CA CYS A 104 -32.95 4.69 23.48
C CYS A 104 -32.16 3.42 23.86
N LEU A 105 -32.30 2.34 23.09
CA LEU A 105 -31.56 1.09 23.30
C LEU A 105 -30.05 1.30 23.14
N MET A 106 -29.61 2.02 22.10
CA MET A 106 -28.19 2.35 21.92
C MET A 106 -27.65 3.20 23.07
N LYS A 107 -28.43 4.17 23.58
CA LYS A 107 -28.07 4.96 24.76
C LYS A 107 -27.92 4.10 26.02
N ALA A 108 -28.78 3.09 26.19
CA ALA A 108 -28.71 2.13 27.30
C ALA A 108 -27.43 1.31 27.26
N LEU A 109 -27.09 0.80 26.06
CA LEU A 109 -25.90 -0.03 25.83
C LEU A 109 -24.58 0.73 25.96
N LEU A 110 -24.58 2.03 25.68
CA LEU A 110 -23.40 2.87 25.87
C LEU A 110 -23.13 3.17 27.36
N ASN A 111 -24.19 3.21 28.17
CA ASN A 111 -24.15 3.53 29.61
C ASN A 111 -24.46 2.29 30.47
N LEU A 112 -23.49 1.38 30.57
CA LEU A 112 -23.59 0.19 31.41
C LEU A 112 -23.00 0.46 32.81
N LYS A 113 -23.70 0.01 33.86
CA LYS A 113 -23.19 0.01 35.24
C LYS A 113 -22.80 -1.43 35.60
N ASN A 114 -21.52 -1.66 35.91
CA ASN A 114 -20.99 -3.02 36.15
C ASN A 114 -21.32 -4.02 35.02
N GLY A 115 -21.33 -3.56 33.76
CA GLY A 115 -21.61 -4.40 32.59
C GLY A 115 -23.09 -4.74 32.35
N LYS A 116 -24.01 -4.24 33.20
CA LYS A 116 -25.46 -4.46 33.08
C LYS A 116 -26.24 -3.14 33.07
N ASN A 117 -27.44 -3.18 32.50
CA ASN A 117 -28.41 -2.10 32.59
C ASN A 117 -29.82 -2.70 32.54
N ASP A 118 -30.53 -2.66 33.66
CA ASP A 118 -31.84 -3.31 33.84
C ASP A 118 -32.94 -2.70 32.96
N THR A 119 -32.69 -1.53 32.37
CA THR A 119 -33.62 -0.90 31.42
C THR A 119 -33.63 -1.58 30.05
N ILE A 120 -32.55 -2.30 29.67
CA ILE A 120 -32.44 -2.98 28.36
C ILE A 120 -33.52 -4.05 28.18
N PRO A 121 -33.66 -5.06 29.07
CA PRO A 121 -34.72 -6.08 28.91
C PRO A 121 -36.11 -5.46 28.92
N LEU A 122 -36.35 -4.44 29.77
CA LEU A 122 -37.63 -3.74 29.85
C LEU A 122 -37.98 -3.03 28.53
N LEU A 123 -37.02 -2.35 27.90
CA LEU A 123 -37.23 -1.66 26.61
C LEU A 123 -37.58 -2.65 25.48
N LEU A 124 -36.95 -3.82 25.48
CA LEU A 124 -37.23 -4.86 24.48
C LEU A 124 -38.60 -5.51 24.70
N GLU A 125 -38.96 -5.78 25.96
CA GLU A 125 -40.29 -6.28 26.31
C GLU A 125 -41.40 -5.29 25.89
N ILE A 126 -41.16 -3.99 26.09
CA ILE A 126 -42.07 -2.93 25.64
C ILE A 126 -42.18 -2.94 24.11
N ASP A 127 -41.07 -3.02 23.37
CA ASP A 127 -41.07 -3.04 21.91
C ASP A 127 -41.86 -4.26 21.37
N GLN A 128 -41.63 -5.45 21.92
CA GLN A 128 -42.38 -6.67 21.59
C GLN A 128 -43.88 -6.50 21.86
N LYS A 129 -44.27 -5.98 23.03
CA LYS A 129 -45.69 -5.74 23.41
C LYS A 129 -46.37 -4.65 22.58
N THR A 130 -45.61 -3.76 21.95
CA THR A 130 -46.12 -2.76 21.01
C THR A 130 -46.22 -3.26 19.57
N GLN A 131 -45.69 -4.47 19.27
CA GLN A 131 -45.66 -5.06 17.92
C GLN A 131 -45.14 -4.07 16.86
N ASN A 132 -43.99 -3.47 17.15
CA ASN A 132 -43.39 -2.48 16.27
C ASN A 132 -43.06 -3.09 14.89
N PRO A 133 -43.47 -2.47 13.77
CA PRO A 133 -43.18 -2.98 12.42
C PRO A 133 -41.69 -3.03 12.10
N ARG A 134 -40.88 -2.22 12.78
CA ARG A 134 -39.41 -2.27 12.71
C ARG A 134 -38.87 -2.56 14.11
N PRO A 135 -38.32 -3.76 14.36
CA PRO A 135 -37.78 -4.10 15.67
C PRO A 135 -36.76 -3.05 16.13
N LEU A 136 -36.91 -2.58 17.37
CA LEU A 136 -36.02 -1.56 17.95
C LEU A 136 -34.54 -1.97 17.90
N VAL A 137 -34.29 -3.28 17.96
CA VAL A 137 -32.96 -3.89 17.93
C VAL A 137 -32.22 -3.66 16.60
N ASN A 138 -32.96 -3.64 15.49
CA ASN A 138 -32.41 -3.58 14.14
C ASN A 138 -32.34 -2.14 13.57
N VAL A 139 -32.74 -1.15 14.37
CA VAL A 139 -32.55 0.25 13.97
C VAL A 139 -31.07 0.58 13.97
N ALA A 140 -30.59 1.09 12.84
CA ALA A 140 -29.21 1.51 12.65
C ALA A 140 -29.08 3.03 12.69
N CYS A 141 -27.90 3.52 13.07
CA CYS A 141 -27.56 4.95 12.97
C CYS A 141 -27.65 5.42 11.51
N SER A 142 -28.21 6.61 11.31
CA SER A 142 -28.52 7.17 9.99
C SER A 142 -27.56 8.25 9.50
N ASP A 143 -26.64 8.69 10.36
CA ASP A 143 -25.65 9.71 10.03
C ASP A 143 -24.63 9.23 8.99
N CYS A 144 -23.88 10.16 8.40
CA CYS A 144 -22.79 9.80 7.48
C CYS A 144 -21.62 9.13 8.21
N TYR A 145 -21.40 9.46 9.49
CA TYR A 145 -20.20 9.05 10.23
C TYR A 145 -20.32 7.64 10.84
N TYR A 146 -21.41 7.35 11.57
CA TYR A 146 -21.72 6.06 12.19
C TYR A 146 -22.76 5.22 11.43
N ARG A 147 -23.01 5.54 10.15
CA ARG A 147 -24.02 4.87 9.31
C ARG A 147 -24.00 3.35 9.46
N GLY A 148 -25.16 2.76 9.71
CA GLY A 148 -25.31 1.30 9.75
C GLY A 148 -24.94 0.65 11.08
N GLN A 149 -24.38 1.40 12.05
CA GLN A 149 -24.12 0.86 13.38
C GLN A 149 -25.43 0.50 14.09
N THR A 150 -25.54 -0.73 14.57
CA THR A 150 -26.71 -1.25 15.30
C THR A 150 -26.40 -1.46 16.79
N ALA A 151 -27.44 -1.73 17.58
CA ALA A 151 -27.31 -2.09 19.00
C ALA A 151 -26.37 -3.30 19.21
N LEU A 152 -26.39 -4.28 18.30
CA LEU A 152 -25.55 -5.47 18.36
C LEU A 152 -24.04 -5.12 18.27
N HIS A 153 -23.67 -4.19 17.40
CA HIS A 153 -22.27 -3.73 17.29
C HIS A 153 -21.77 -3.13 18.60
N ILE A 154 -22.59 -2.32 19.27
CA ILE A 154 -22.25 -1.69 20.56
C ILE A 154 -22.11 -2.75 21.66
N ALA A 155 -23.01 -3.74 21.71
CA ALA A 155 -22.94 -4.80 22.71
C ALA A 155 -21.65 -5.64 22.59
N ILE A 156 -21.23 -5.93 21.34
CA ILE A 156 -19.96 -6.61 21.06
C ILE A 156 -18.78 -5.72 21.47
N GLU A 157 -18.79 -4.43 21.13
CA GLU A 157 -17.74 -3.49 21.55
C GLU A 157 -17.57 -3.43 23.08
N LYS A 158 -18.68 -3.52 23.83
CA LYS A 158 -18.67 -3.54 25.31
C LYS A 158 -18.27 -4.88 25.94
N ARG A 159 -17.95 -5.90 25.13
CA ARG A 159 -17.51 -7.22 25.61
C ARG A 159 -18.50 -7.94 26.53
N SER A 160 -19.81 -7.74 26.31
CA SER A 160 -20.84 -8.36 27.14
C SER A 160 -21.57 -9.46 26.38
N LEU A 161 -21.18 -10.72 26.61
CA LEU A 161 -21.81 -11.88 25.99
C LEU A 161 -23.31 -11.97 26.33
N ASP A 162 -23.68 -11.70 27.59
CA ASP A 162 -25.08 -11.76 28.04
C ASP A 162 -25.97 -10.79 27.26
N LEU A 163 -25.49 -9.58 26.99
CA LEU A 163 -26.22 -8.60 26.19
C LEU A 163 -26.32 -9.03 24.73
N VAL A 164 -25.27 -9.63 24.17
CA VAL A 164 -25.31 -10.19 22.81
C VAL A 164 -26.35 -11.30 22.70
N LYS A 165 -26.40 -12.22 23.67
CA LYS A 165 -27.41 -13.30 23.71
C LYS A 165 -28.82 -12.74 23.73
N LEU A 166 -29.06 -11.82 24.66
CA LEU A 166 -30.35 -11.18 24.84
C LEU A 166 -30.81 -10.41 23.59
N LEU A 167 -29.90 -9.72 22.88
CA LEU A 167 -30.24 -9.03 21.64
C LEU A 167 -30.56 -10.01 20.50
N VAL A 168 -29.80 -11.09 20.35
CA VAL A 168 -30.03 -12.10 19.29
C VAL A 168 -31.33 -12.87 19.53
N GLU A 169 -31.64 -13.23 20.78
CA GLU A 169 -32.92 -13.86 21.17
C GLU A 169 -34.13 -12.96 20.84
N ASN A 170 -33.93 -11.64 20.89
CA ASN A 170 -34.94 -10.63 20.53
C ASN A 170 -34.95 -10.27 19.03
N GLY A 171 -34.29 -11.06 18.17
CA GLY A 171 -34.33 -10.88 16.72
C GLY A 171 -33.33 -9.85 16.16
N ALA A 172 -32.18 -9.66 16.82
CA ALA A 172 -31.08 -8.88 16.26
C ALA A 172 -30.54 -9.50 14.96
N ASP A 173 -30.42 -8.70 13.91
CA ASP A 173 -29.80 -9.13 12.66
C ASP A 173 -28.27 -9.23 12.81
N VAL A 174 -27.75 -10.46 12.71
CA VAL A 174 -26.32 -10.78 12.74
C VAL A 174 -25.57 -10.35 11.47
N HIS A 175 -26.29 -9.98 10.40
CA HIS A 175 -25.72 -9.55 9.13
C HIS A 175 -25.83 -8.03 8.89
N ALA A 176 -26.21 -7.26 9.92
CA ALA A 176 -26.26 -5.80 9.83
C ALA A 176 -24.87 -5.23 9.48
N ARG A 177 -24.79 -4.34 8.49
CA ARG A 177 -23.52 -3.74 8.04
C ARG A 177 -23.35 -2.32 8.56
N ALA A 178 -22.22 -2.06 9.23
CA ALA A 178 -21.80 -0.74 9.68
C ALA A 178 -20.80 -0.12 8.69
N HIS A 179 -21.30 0.56 7.65
CA HIS A 179 -20.49 1.12 6.54
C HIS A 179 -20.28 2.65 6.61
N GLY A 180 -20.51 3.25 7.78
CA GLY A 180 -20.26 4.68 8.05
C GLY A 180 -18.81 5.10 7.82
N GLU A 181 -18.58 6.40 7.64
CA GLU A 181 -17.23 6.93 7.37
C GLU A 181 -16.21 6.60 8.46
N PHE A 182 -16.63 6.45 9.71
CA PHE A 182 -15.78 6.06 10.83
C PHE A 182 -15.25 4.63 10.69
N PHE A 183 -16.05 3.75 10.09
CA PHE A 183 -15.76 2.33 9.92
C PHE A 183 -15.00 2.02 8.63
N ARG A 184 -14.80 3.03 7.77
CA ARG A 184 -14.01 2.89 6.54
C ARG A 184 -12.55 3.24 6.79
N LYS A 185 -11.66 2.49 6.15
CA LYS A 185 -10.22 2.79 6.21
C LYS A 185 -9.93 4.12 5.51
N LYS A 186 -9.41 5.09 6.26
CA LYS A 186 -8.86 6.36 5.73
C LYS A 186 -7.34 6.35 5.86
N LYS A 187 -6.64 7.05 4.95
CA LYS A 187 -5.17 7.22 5.04
C LYS A 187 -4.78 8.18 6.16
N GLU A 188 -5.64 9.14 6.47
CA GLU A 188 -5.44 10.17 7.49
C GLU A 188 -6.73 10.36 8.30
N GLY A 189 -6.59 10.53 9.62
CA GLY A 189 -7.69 10.67 10.57
C GLY A 189 -7.96 9.41 11.39
N VAL A 190 -8.84 9.54 12.40
CA VAL A 190 -9.23 8.43 13.28
C VAL A 190 -10.33 7.61 12.60
N CYS A 191 -10.05 6.33 12.34
CA CYS A 191 -11.01 5.37 11.81
C CYS A 191 -10.76 3.99 12.43
N PHE A 192 -11.81 3.18 12.55
CA PHE A 192 -11.73 1.81 13.06
C PHE A 192 -12.40 0.86 12.07
N TYR A 193 -11.59 0.27 11.19
CA TYR A 193 -12.06 -0.70 10.20
C TYR A 193 -12.06 -2.11 10.78
N PHE A 194 -13.20 -2.80 10.71
CA PHE A 194 -13.35 -4.18 11.18
C PHE A 194 -14.15 -5.09 10.23
N GLY A 195 -14.38 -4.68 8.98
CA GLY A 195 -15.15 -5.48 8.01
C GLY A 195 -16.67 -5.38 8.15
N GLU A 196 -17.17 -4.29 8.75
CA GLU A 196 -18.58 -3.86 8.82
C GLU A 196 -19.59 -4.81 9.49
N LEU A 197 -19.25 -6.09 9.69
CA LEU A 197 -20.15 -7.12 10.19
C LEU A 197 -19.96 -7.35 11.71
N PRO A 198 -21.01 -7.75 12.46
CA PRO A 198 -20.91 -8.11 13.86
C PRO A 198 -19.92 -9.26 14.11
N LEU A 199 -19.93 -10.27 13.23
CA LEU A 199 -19.01 -11.41 13.34
C LEU A 199 -17.55 -10.98 13.16
N SER A 200 -17.28 -10.12 12.18
CA SER A 200 -15.92 -9.64 11.95
C SER A 200 -15.48 -8.71 13.09
N LEU A 201 -16.36 -7.87 13.64
CA LEU A 201 -16.08 -7.07 14.84
C LEU A 201 -15.71 -7.95 16.05
N ALA A 202 -16.47 -9.02 16.32
CA ALA A 202 -16.20 -9.93 17.42
C ALA A 202 -14.83 -10.62 17.27
N ALA A 203 -14.49 -11.04 16.04
CA ALA A 203 -13.18 -11.59 15.72
C ALA A 203 -12.06 -10.55 15.93
N CYS A 204 -12.24 -9.35 15.41
CA CYS A 204 -11.25 -8.27 15.48
C CYS A 204 -10.99 -7.75 16.91
N THR A 205 -11.96 -7.92 17.81
CA THR A 205 -11.86 -7.51 19.23
C THR A 205 -11.41 -8.65 20.16
N ASN A 206 -11.00 -9.80 19.60
CA ASN A 206 -10.55 -11.00 20.31
C ASN A 206 -11.59 -11.58 21.28
N GLN A 207 -12.85 -11.70 20.83
CA GLN A 207 -13.95 -12.27 21.62
C GLN A 207 -14.40 -13.61 21.05
N LEU A 208 -13.63 -14.68 21.30
CA LEU A 208 -13.91 -16.02 20.79
C LEU A 208 -15.26 -16.56 21.26
N ASP A 209 -15.66 -16.28 22.51
CA ASP A 209 -16.94 -16.72 23.07
C ASP A 209 -18.14 -16.14 22.31
N VAL A 210 -18.03 -14.87 21.89
CA VAL A 210 -19.04 -14.20 21.09
C VAL A 210 -19.05 -14.77 19.68
N VAL A 211 -17.87 -15.01 19.07
CA VAL A 211 -17.77 -15.64 17.75
C VAL A 211 -18.42 -17.02 17.75
N GLU A 212 -18.13 -17.86 18.74
CA GLU A 212 -18.72 -19.20 18.86
C GLU A 212 -20.25 -19.14 19.03
N TYR A 213 -20.74 -18.22 19.86
CA TYR A 213 -22.17 -17.98 20.00
C TYR A 213 -22.79 -17.58 18.65
N LEU A 214 -22.29 -16.53 18.00
CA LEU A 214 -22.82 -16.03 16.71
C LEU A 214 -22.88 -17.10 15.62
N LEU A 215 -21.94 -18.04 15.59
CA LEU A 215 -21.90 -19.14 14.63
C LEU A 215 -22.90 -20.28 14.97
N ASN A 216 -23.09 -20.58 16.25
CA ASN A 216 -23.87 -21.73 16.71
C ASN A 216 -25.33 -21.41 17.10
N ASN A 217 -25.74 -20.14 17.00
CA ASN A 217 -27.07 -19.69 17.44
C ASN A 217 -28.24 -20.42 16.76
N PRO A 218 -29.34 -20.69 17.51
CA PRO A 218 -30.52 -21.36 16.97
C PRO A 218 -31.41 -20.43 16.14
N HIS A 219 -31.39 -19.12 16.39
CA HIS A 219 -32.27 -18.15 15.74
C HIS A 219 -31.78 -17.76 14.34
N GLN A 220 -30.60 -17.13 14.26
CA GLN A 220 -29.98 -16.71 13.01
C GLN A 220 -28.48 -16.96 13.11
N LYS A 221 -27.97 -17.89 12.31
CA LYS A 221 -26.55 -18.25 12.29
C LYS A 221 -25.74 -17.26 11.45
N ALA A 222 -24.62 -16.80 12.00
CA ALA A 222 -23.70 -15.98 11.23
C ALA A 222 -22.97 -16.83 10.17
N ARG A 223 -23.04 -16.39 8.92
CA ARG A 223 -22.35 -16.97 7.76
C ARG A 223 -20.93 -16.41 7.64
N LEU A 224 -19.94 -17.30 7.58
CA LEU A 224 -18.52 -16.95 7.45
C LEU A 224 -18.12 -16.41 6.07
N GLN A 225 -18.91 -16.71 5.04
CA GLN A 225 -18.66 -16.31 3.66
C GLN A 225 -19.16 -14.90 3.33
N GLU A 226 -19.92 -14.27 4.26
CA GLU A 226 -20.46 -12.93 4.03
C GLU A 226 -19.34 -11.90 3.91
N GLN A 227 -19.56 -10.98 2.99
CA GLN A 227 -18.60 -9.94 2.63
C GLN A 227 -19.13 -8.55 3.00
N ASP A 228 -18.21 -7.65 3.28
CA ASP A 228 -18.46 -6.23 3.49
C ASP A 228 -18.63 -5.46 2.16
N THR A 229 -18.77 -4.13 2.22
CA THR A 229 -18.87 -3.30 1.00
C THR A 229 -17.64 -3.32 0.08
N LEU A 230 -16.48 -3.77 0.58
CA LEU A 230 -15.23 -3.92 -0.20
C LEU A 230 -15.05 -5.35 -0.73
N GLY A 231 -15.99 -6.26 -0.44
CA GLY A 231 -15.86 -7.68 -0.75
C GLY A 231 -14.97 -8.44 0.25
N ASN A 232 -14.58 -7.81 1.36
CA ASN A 232 -13.72 -8.43 2.36
C ASN A 232 -14.55 -9.34 3.28
N THR A 233 -14.03 -10.55 3.50
CA THR A 233 -14.55 -11.49 4.52
C THR A 233 -13.95 -11.19 5.90
N VAL A 234 -14.35 -11.94 6.92
CA VAL A 234 -13.78 -11.86 8.28
C VAL A 234 -12.25 -12.04 8.26
N LEU A 235 -11.73 -12.94 7.43
CA LEU A 235 -10.28 -13.19 7.31
C LEU A 235 -9.54 -11.98 6.72
N HIS A 236 -10.12 -11.33 5.72
CA HIS A 236 -9.57 -10.09 5.15
C HIS A 236 -9.58 -8.96 6.18
N ALA A 237 -10.65 -8.83 6.98
CA ALA A 237 -10.73 -7.83 8.04
C ALA A 237 -9.63 -8.04 9.10
N LEU A 238 -9.38 -9.28 9.53
CA LEU A 238 -8.29 -9.62 10.45
C LEU A 238 -6.91 -9.23 9.89
N VAL A 239 -6.65 -9.51 8.62
CA VAL A 239 -5.40 -9.11 7.94
C VAL A 239 -5.25 -7.59 7.89
N MET A 240 -6.35 -6.85 7.75
CA MET A 240 -6.33 -5.39 7.68
C MET A 240 -6.03 -4.70 9.02
N ILE A 241 -6.40 -5.34 10.14
CA ILE A 241 -6.13 -4.87 11.52
C ILE A 241 -4.79 -5.35 12.05
N ALA A 242 -4.29 -6.47 11.53
CA ALA A 242 -3.00 -7.01 11.93
C ALA A 242 -1.90 -5.95 11.82
N ASP A 243 -1.10 -5.80 12.86
CA ASP A 243 0.12 -4.98 12.87
C ASP A 243 1.33 -5.84 13.22
N ASP A 244 2.52 -5.37 12.87
CA ASP A 244 3.79 -6.09 13.10
C ASP A 244 4.21 -6.10 14.60
N THR A 245 3.35 -5.65 15.52
CA THR A 245 3.57 -5.79 16.97
C THR A 245 3.30 -7.23 17.42
N GLU A 246 4.10 -7.73 18.36
CA GLU A 246 4.02 -9.13 18.82
C GLU A 246 2.66 -9.49 19.44
N GLU A 247 2.10 -8.63 20.28
CA GLU A 247 0.80 -8.85 20.92
C GLU A 247 -0.33 -8.92 19.88
N ASN A 248 -0.33 -7.98 18.91
CA ASN A 248 -1.32 -7.94 17.85
C ASN A 248 -1.26 -9.22 17.00
N THR A 249 -0.05 -9.56 16.57
CA THR A 249 0.22 -10.77 15.79
C THR A 249 -0.26 -12.03 16.50
N LYS A 250 0.02 -12.18 17.80
CA LYS A 250 -0.38 -13.36 18.56
C LYS A 250 -1.90 -13.50 18.64
N PHE A 251 -2.63 -12.42 18.91
CA PHE A 251 -4.09 -12.51 18.94
C PHE A 251 -4.65 -12.80 17.54
N VAL A 252 -4.20 -12.09 16.49
CA VAL A 252 -4.73 -12.27 15.13
C VAL A 252 -4.48 -13.69 14.67
N SER A 253 -3.27 -14.22 14.90
CA SER A 253 -2.91 -15.59 14.52
C SER A 253 -3.82 -16.63 15.18
N THR A 254 -4.13 -16.45 16.47
CA THR A 254 -4.98 -17.38 17.23
C THR A 254 -6.42 -17.30 16.74
N VAL A 255 -6.98 -16.10 16.63
CA VAL A 255 -8.35 -15.90 16.14
C VAL A 255 -8.50 -16.39 14.69
N TYR A 256 -7.52 -16.13 13.84
CA TYR A 256 -7.53 -16.58 12.45
C TYR A 256 -7.61 -18.10 12.34
N VAL A 257 -6.81 -18.84 13.13
CA VAL A 257 -6.85 -20.31 13.17
C VAL A 257 -8.17 -20.84 13.73
N GLU A 258 -8.69 -20.24 14.81
CA GLU A 258 -9.95 -20.67 15.41
C GLU A 258 -11.15 -20.46 14.48
N ILE A 259 -11.19 -19.37 13.71
CA ILE A 259 -12.22 -19.13 12.69
C ILE A 259 -12.15 -20.17 11.57
N LEU A 260 -10.95 -20.54 11.13
CA LEU A 260 -10.79 -21.61 10.14
C LEU A 260 -11.29 -22.96 10.68
N LYS A 261 -10.94 -23.31 11.92
CA LYS A 261 -11.44 -24.53 12.58
C LYS A 261 -12.97 -24.50 12.71
N ALA A 262 -13.54 -23.35 13.09
CA ALA A 262 -14.99 -23.17 13.18
C ALA A 262 -15.68 -23.33 11.82
N GLY A 263 -15.07 -22.84 10.74
CA GLY A 263 -15.55 -23.05 9.37
C GLY A 263 -15.66 -24.52 9.01
N VAL A 264 -14.62 -25.31 9.30
CA VAL A 264 -14.61 -26.76 9.04
C VAL A 264 -15.65 -27.51 9.88
N LYS A 265 -15.85 -27.09 11.14
CA LYS A 265 -16.89 -27.68 12.02
C LYS A 265 -18.30 -27.46 11.47
N LEU A 266 -18.54 -26.32 10.84
CA LEU A 266 -19.85 -25.99 10.25
C LEU A 266 -20.05 -26.71 8.91
N ASP A 267 -19.10 -26.60 8.00
CA ASP A 267 -19.11 -27.28 6.72
C ASP A 267 -17.66 -27.54 6.23
N PRO A 268 -17.25 -28.81 6.09
CA PRO A 268 -15.89 -29.17 5.68
C PRO A 268 -15.59 -28.87 4.21
N THR A 269 -16.60 -28.53 3.39
CA THR A 269 -16.41 -28.19 1.97
C THR A 269 -15.95 -26.75 1.76
N TRP A 270 -16.11 -25.88 2.77
CA TRP A 270 -15.86 -24.46 2.62
C TRP A 270 -14.37 -24.13 2.67
N LYS A 271 -13.87 -23.56 1.56
CA LYS A 271 -12.50 -23.05 1.47
C LYS A 271 -12.46 -21.54 1.65
N LEU A 272 -12.52 -21.11 2.91
CA LEU A 272 -12.60 -19.68 3.27
C LEU A 272 -11.39 -18.85 2.78
N GLU A 273 -10.22 -19.47 2.63
CA GLU A 273 -9.01 -18.77 2.15
C GLU A 273 -8.96 -18.55 0.63
N GLU A 274 -9.79 -19.25 -0.14
CA GLU A 274 -9.85 -19.09 -1.61
C GLU A 274 -10.82 -17.97 -2.03
N ILE A 275 -11.67 -17.50 -1.11
CA ILE A 275 -12.61 -16.41 -1.37
C ILE A 275 -11.82 -15.12 -1.60
N VAL A 276 -12.11 -14.46 -2.73
CA VAL A 276 -11.48 -13.19 -3.12
C VAL A 276 -12.38 -12.00 -2.82
N ASN A 277 -11.77 -10.85 -2.55
CA ASN A 277 -12.47 -9.57 -2.46
C ASN A 277 -12.73 -8.96 -3.86
N TYR A 278 -13.34 -7.77 -3.91
CA TYR A 278 -13.60 -7.08 -5.20
C TYR A 278 -12.33 -6.61 -5.92
N ASP A 279 -11.20 -6.52 -5.23
CA ASP A 279 -9.87 -6.31 -5.84
C ASP A 279 -9.29 -7.60 -6.47
N GLY A 280 -9.98 -8.73 -6.33
CA GLY A 280 -9.51 -10.05 -6.80
C GLY A 280 -8.37 -10.62 -5.94
N LEU A 281 -8.31 -10.26 -4.66
CA LEU A 281 -7.27 -10.68 -3.71
C LEU A 281 -7.88 -11.60 -2.66
N ASN A 282 -7.19 -12.70 -2.38
CA ASN A 282 -7.45 -13.55 -1.23
C ASN A 282 -6.77 -12.98 0.05
N PRO A 283 -7.05 -13.51 1.26
CA PRO A 283 -6.47 -12.98 2.49
C PRO A 283 -4.93 -12.98 2.51
N LEU A 284 -4.30 -13.97 1.88
CA LEU A 284 -2.84 -14.07 1.77
C LEU A 284 -2.25 -13.00 0.83
N GLN A 285 -2.86 -12.81 -0.34
CA GLN A 285 -2.51 -11.78 -1.32
C GLN A 285 -2.76 -10.39 -0.74
N LEU A 286 -3.82 -10.21 0.05
CA LEU A 286 -4.08 -8.98 0.78
C LEU A 286 -3.01 -8.71 1.84
N ALA A 287 -2.57 -9.73 2.59
CA ALA A 287 -1.47 -9.59 3.55
C ALA A 287 -0.16 -9.15 2.85
N ALA A 288 0.13 -9.74 1.69
CA ALA A 288 1.25 -9.33 0.84
C ALA A 288 1.11 -7.89 0.31
N LYS A 289 -0.09 -7.49 -0.14
CA LYS A 289 -0.40 -6.13 -0.64
C LYS A 289 -0.41 -5.08 0.46
N THR A 290 -0.67 -5.45 1.72
CA THR A 290 -0.69 -4.50 2.84
C THR A 290 0.65 -4.37 3.55
N GLY A 291 1.58 -5.29 3.29
CA GLY A 291 2.91 -5.26 3.90
C GLY A 291 2.95 -5.78 5.34
N LYS A 292 1.96 -6.58 5.77
CA LYS A 292 1.89 -7.17 7.12
C LYS A 292 2.70 -8.47 7.19
N VAL A 293 3.92 -8.39 7.72
CA VAL A 293 4.94 -9.46 7.58
C VAL A 293 4.61 -10.66 8.46
N GLU A 294 4.25 -10.41 9.72
CA GLU A 294 4.10 -11.48 10.69
C GLU A 294 2.84 -12.34 10.47
N ILE A 295 1.71 -11.73 10.12
CA ILE A 295 0.50 -12.49 9.74
C ILE A 295 0.72 -13.28 8.44
N PHE A 296 1.43 -12.68 7.47
CA PHE A 296 1.80 -13.35 6.23
C PHE A 296 2.68 -14.58 6.49
N LYS A 297 3.70 -14.43 7.35
CA LYS A 297 4.55 -15.52 7.83
C LYS A 297 3.74 -16.61 8.53
N HIS A 298 2.81 -16.22 9.41
CA HIS A 298 1.97 -17.16 10.14
C HIS A 298 1.07 -17.97 9.20
N ILE A 299 0.44 -17.35 8.20
CA ILE A 299 -0.41 -18.06 7.23
C ILE A 299 0.41 -19.08 6.44
N ILE A 300 1.58 -18.69 5.93
CA ILE A 300 2.45 -19.56 5.12
C ILE A 300 3.04 -20.72 5.93
N GLN A 301 3.53 -20.45 7.13
CA GLN A 301 4.19 -21.45 7.99
C GLN A 301 3.20 -22.20 8.90
N ARG A 302 1.89 -22.10 8.61
CA ARG A 302 0.84 -22.72 9.42
C ARG A 302 0.91 -24.24 9.33
N GLU A 303 1.08 -24.85 10.50
CA GLU A 303 1.03 -26.29 10.71
C GLU A 303 0.05 -26.62 11.84
N ILE A 304 -1.00 -27.38 11.49
CA ILE A 304 -2.00 -27.87 12.43
C ILE A 304 -1.82 -29.38 12.58
N LYS A 305 -1.56 -29.83 13.81
CA LYS A 305 -1.27 -31.23 14.15
C LYS A 305 -2.53 -32.11 14.18
N ASP A 306 -3.68 -31.51 14.48
CA ASP A 306 -4.95 -32.24 14.59
C ASP A 306 -5.35 -32.86 13.24
N PRO A 307 -5.67 -34.17 13.18
CA PRO A 307 -5.92 -34.87 11.92
C PRO A 307 -7.15 -34.33 11.17
N VAL A 308 -8.18 -33.88 11.91
CA VAL A 308 -9.41 -33.29 11.35
C VAL A 308 -9.12 -32.01 10.57
N TYR A 309 -8.22 -31.17 11.10
CA TYR A 309 -7.90 -29.86 10.53
C TYR A 309 -6.62 -29.88 9.69
N ARG A 310 -6.00 -31.05 9.47
CA ARG A 310 -4.71 -31.17 8.78
C ARG A 310 -4.74 -30.59 7.36
N HIS A 311 -5.86 -30.70 6.66
CA HIS A 311 -6.06 -30.10 5.33
C HIS A 311 -5.95 -28.56 5.34
N LEU A 312 -6.14 -27.87 6.48
CA LEU A 312 -5.97 -26.42 6.55
C LEU A 312 -4.50 -26.01 6.67
N SER A 313 -3.58 -26.93 6.94
CA SER A 313 -2.15 -26.64 7.02
C SER A 313 -1.59 -26.25 5.66
N ARG A 314 -0.64 -25.32 5.65
CA ARG A 314 0.14 -24.96 4.45
C ARG A 314 1.57 -25.50 4.51
N LYS A 315 2.06 -25.75 5.72
CA LYS A 315 3.33 -26.41 6.00
C LYS A 315 3.06 -27.83 6.50
N PHE A 316 3.75 -28.79 5.91
CA PHE A 316 3.71 -30.20 6.33
C PHE A 316 5.13 -30.70 6.53
N THR A 317 5.43 -31.30 7.67
CA THR A 317 6.69 -32.01 7.86
C THR A 317 6.60 -33.38 7.19
N GLU A 318 7.43 -33.61 6.17
CA GLU A 318 7.49 -34.89 5.45
C GLU A 318 8.24 -35.93 6.28
N TRP A 319 9.47 -35.59 6.63
CA TRP A 319 10.33 -36.34 7.53
C TRP A 319 11.28 -35.39 8.24
N THR A 320 11.86 -35.89 9.31
CA THR A 320 12.86 -35.16 10.09
C THR A 320 13.93 -36.15 10.51
N TYR A 321 15.20 -35.78 10.32
CA TYR A 321 16.33 -36.57 10.77
C TYR A 321 17.23 -35.69 11.62
N GLY A 322 17.14 -35.87 12.93
CA GLY A 322 17.83 -35.01 13.88
C GLY A 322 17.49 -33.52 13.65
N PRO A 323 18.48 -32.64 13.43
CA PRO A 323 18.26 -31.21 13.19
C PRO A 323 17.76 -30.89 11.76
N ILE A 324 17.70 -31.87 10.85
CA ILE A 324 17.28 -31.67 9.47
C ILE A 324 15.78 -31.93 9.39
N HIS A 325 15.02 -30.90 9.01
CA HIS A 325 13.59 -30.99 8.77
C HIS A 325 13.32 -30.80 7.28
N VAL A 326 12.62 -31.76 6.67
CA VAL A 326 12.09 -31.59 5.31
C VAL A 326 10.63 -31.24 5.40
N SER A 327 10.32 -30.02 4.98
CA SER A 327 8.97 -29.48 5.00
C SER A 327 8.45 -29.21 3.61
N LEU A 328 7.20 -29.56 3.40
CA LEU A 328 6.44 -29.33 2.19
C LEU A 328 5.57 -28.08 2.40
N TYR A 329 5.74 -27.10 1.54
CA TYR A 329 4.95 -25.86 1.54
C TYR A 329 3.98 -25.86 0.37
N ASP A 330 2.71 -25.56 0.63
CA ASP A 330 1.70 -25.35 -0.41
C ASP A 330 2.01 -24.10 -1.24
N LEU A 331 2.08 -24.26 -2.57
CA LEU A 331 2.39 -23.19 -3.52
C LEU A 331 1.15 -22.45 -4.04
N SER A 332 -0.06 -22.84 -3.62
CA SER A 332 -1.31 -22.20 -4.03
C SER A 332 -1.27 -20.69 -3.75
N SER A 333 -1.51 -19.88 -4.80
CA SER A 333 -1.42 -18.41 -4.80
C SER A 333 -0.02 -17.80 -4.58
N LEU A 334 1.02 -18.61 -4.37
CA LEU A 334 2.40 -18.14 -4.22
C LEU A 334 3.15 -18.08 -5.55
N ASP A 335 3.03 -19.14 -6.37
CA ASP A 335 3.80 -19.27 -7.60
C ASP A 335 3.26 -18.37 -8.73
N SER A 336 4.15 -17.86 -9.59
CA SER A 336 3.83 -17.01 -10.76
C SER A 336 3.07 -17.70 -11.88
N PHE A 337 2.78 -18.99 -11.70
CA PHE A 337 1.88 -19.72 -12.58
C PHE A 337 0.47 -19.12 -12.55
N GLU A 338 -0.04 -18.82 -11.35
CA GLU A 338 -1.34 -18.20 -11.13
C GLU A 338 -1.32 -16.70 -11.44
N GLU A 339 -2.45 -16.15 -11.88
CA GLU A 339 -2.61 -14.70 -12.05
C GLU A 339 -2.70 -13.99 -10.70
N ASN A 340 -2.14 -12.78 -10.59
CA ASN A 340 -2.06 -12.02 -9.33
C ASN A 340 -1.39 -12.79 -8.17
N SER A 341 -0.39 -13.62 -8.47
CA SER A 341 0.31 -14.36 -7.42
C SER A 341 0.97 -13.44 -6.40
N VAL A 342 1.22 -13.96 -5.20
CA VAL A 342 1.94 -13.23 -4.14
C VAL A 342 3.29 -12.74 -4.63
N LEU A 343 4.03 -13.54 -5.42
CA LEU A 343 5.29 -13.11 -6.02
C LEU A 343 5.10 -11.90 -6.95
N GLU A 344 4.05 -11.89 -7.77
CA GLU A 344 3.75 -10.77 -8.65
C GLU A 344 3.33 -9.51 -7.89
N ILE A 345 2.50 -9.65 -6.86
CA ILE A 345 2.12 -8.55 -5.98
C ILE A 345 3.37 -7.99 -5.32
N LEU A 346 4.18 -8.83 -4.67
CA LEU A 346 5.41 -8.41 -4.00
C LEU A 346 6.44 -7.80 -4.94
N ALA A 347 6.41 -8.10 -6.24
CA ALA A 347 7.33 -7.53 -7.22
C ALA A 347 6.83 -6.21 -7.83
N TYR A 348 5.54 -6.14 -8.18
CA TYR A 348 4.98 -4.99 -8.92
C TYR A 348 4.31 -3.95 -8.04
N SER A 349 3.85 -4.28 -6.83
CA SER A 349 3.26 -3.30 -5.92
C SER A 349 4.36 -2.45 -5.27
N SER A 350 4.45 -1.17 -5.65
CA SER A 350 5.40 -0.22 -5.03
C SER A 350 4.96 0.27 -3.65
N ASP A 351 3.65 0.21 -3.38
CA ASP A 351 3.05 0.90 -2.24
C ASP A 351 3.12 0.08 -0.94
N THR A 352 3.78 -1.08 -0.98
CA THR A 352 3.75 -2.06 0.12
C THR A 352 4.93 -1.84 1.07
N PRO A 353 4.66 -1.49 2.34
CA PRO A 353 5.73 -1.38 3.33
C PRO A 353 6.35 -2.77 3.57
N ASN A 354 7.63 -2.80 3.97
CA ASN A 354 8.33 -4.03 4.39
C ASN A 354 8.36 -5.21 3.39
N ARG A 355 8.01 -5.02 2.11
CA ARG A 355 8.01 -6.07 1.08
C ARG A 355 9.32 -6.85 0.95
N TYR A 356 10.45 -6.18 1.19
CA TYR A 356 11.77 -6.82 1.15
C TYR A 356 11.95 -7.85 2.28
N LYS A 357 11.30 -7.67 3.44
CA LYS A 357 11.32 -8.64 4.55
C LYS A 357 10.51 -9.89 4.20
N MET A 358 9.38 -9.72 3.50
CA MET A 358 8.50 -10.83 3.10
C MET A 358 9.18 -11.81 2.13
N VAL A 359 9.98 -11.32 1.19
CA VAL A 359 10.68 -12.16 0.20
C VAL A 359 11.76 -13.06 0.85
N VAL A 360 12.26 -12.68 2.02
CA VAL A 360 13.26 -13.48 2.76
C VAL A 360 12.63 -14.69 3.45
N LEU A 361 11.31 -14.68 3.66
CA LEU A 361 10.61 -15.76 4.32
C LEU A 361 10.64 -17.05 3.49
N GLU A 362 10.64 -18.18 4.19
CA GLU A 362 10.44 -19.51 3.61
C GLU A 362 8.93 -19.71 3.39
N PRO A 363 8.48 -20.20 2.22
CA PRO A 363 9.23 -20.87 1.15
C PRO A 363 9.76 -19.95 0.04
N LEU A 364 9.35 -18.68 0.00
CA LEU A 364 9.63 -17.76 -1.12
C LEU A 364 11.13 -17.64 -1.42
N ASN A 365 11.95 -17.52 -0.39
CA ASN A 365 13.40 -17.41 -0.54
C ASN A 365 14.02 -18.61 -1.29
N LYS A 366 13.62 -19.83 -0.92
CA LYS A 366 14.12 -21.07 -1.53
C LYS A 366 13.51 -21.30 -2.91
N LEU A 367 12.24 -20.95 -3.09
CA LEU A 367 11.55 -20.99 -4.39
C LEU A 367 12.25 -20.09 -5.42
N LEU A 368 12.55 -18.84 -5.04
CA LEU A 368 13.27 -17.90 -5.90
C LEU A 368 14.71 -18.36 -6.19
N GLN A 369 15.37 -18.98 -5.21
CA GLN A 369 16.69 -19.57 -5.41
C GLN A 369 16.64 -20.68 -6.46
N GLN A 370 15.70 -21.62 -6.35
CA GLN A 370 15.54 -22.72 -7.30
C GLN A 370 15.24 -22.21 -8.72
N LYS A 371 14.34 -21.23 -8.86
CA LYS A 371 14.02 -20.62 -10.17
C LYS A 371 15.24 -19.98 -10.82
N TRP A 372 16.07 -19.32 -10.01
CA TRP A 372 17.29 -18.71 -10.50
C TRP A 372 18.30 -19.72 -11.02
N GLU A 373 18.55 -20.79 -10.27
CA GLU A 373 19.51 -21.83 -10.64
C GLU A 373 19.02 -22.62 -11.86
N THR A 374 17.70 -22.87 -11.97
CA THR A 374 17.13 -23.68 -13.04
C THR A 374 17.15 -22.98 -14.40
N PHE A 375 16.67 -21.73 -14.48
CA PHE A 375 16.52 -21.04 -15.77
C PHE A 375 16.89 -19.56 -15.75
N ALA A 376 16.60 -18.84 -14.66
CA ALA A 376 16.70 -17.38 -14.71
C ALA A 376 18.14 -16.90 -14.86
N SER A 377 19.11 -17.57 -14.22
CA SER A 377 20.53 -17.26 -14.36
C SER A 377 21.02 -17.34 -15.81
N LYS A 378 20.75 -18.44 -16.50
CA LYS A 378 21.16 -18.66 -17.91
C LYS A 378 20.56 -17.59 -18.83
N ARG A 379 19.26 -17.29 -18.68
CA ARG A 379 18.57 -16.25 -19.49
C ARG A 379 19.04 -14.84 -19.14
N PHE A 380 19.34 -14.57 -17.87
CA PHE A 380 19.87 -13.29 -17.43
C PHE A 380 21.26 -13.03 -18.02
N TYR A 381 22.17 -14.02 -17.96
CA TYR A 381 23.50 -13.89 -18.57
C TYR A 381 23.43 -13.74 -20.09
N PHE A 382 22.52 -14.44 -20.77
CA PHE A 382 22.29 -14.25 -22.20
C PHE A 382 21.81 -12.83 -22.52
N SER A 383 20.85 -12.30 -21.75
CA SER A 383 20.40 -10.91 -21.88
C SER A 383 21.53 -9.91 -21.64
N PHE A 384 22.36 -10.15 -20.62
CA PHE A 384 23.52 -9.30 -20.31
C PHE A 384 24.53 -9.28 -21.46
N ILE A 385 24.91 -10.44 -22.00
CA ILE A 385 25.85 -10.54 -23.12
C ILE A 385 25.24 -9.89 -24.37
N SER A 386 23.95 -10.08 -24.64
CA SER A 386 23.27 -9.46 -25.77
C SER A 386 23.25 -7.93 -25.66
N TYR A 387 22.99 -7.37 -24.47
CA TYR A 387 23.01 -5.93 -24.25
C TYR A 387 24.43 -5.34 -24.28
N LEU A 388 25.42 -6.05 -23.74
CA LEU A 388 26.83 -5.68 -23.84
C LEU A 388 27.28 -5.61 -25.31
N SER A 389 26.95 -6.62 -26.11
CA SER A 389 27.23 -6.63 -27.55
C SER A 389 26.54 -5.47 -28.28
N PHE A 390 25.27 -5.17 -27.94
CA PHE A 390 24.56 -4.01 -28.47
C PHE A 390 25.28 -2.70 -28.15
N MET A 391 25.78 -2.52 -26.91
CA MET A 391 26.52 -1.33 -26.51
C MET A 391 27.90 -1.22 -27.19
N ILE A 392 28.60 -2.34 -27.41
CA ILE A 392 29.86 -2.37 -28.17
C ILE A 392 29.62 -1.98 -29.63
N ILE A 393 28.55 -2.49 -30.25
CA ILE A 393 28.18 -2.10 -31.62
C ILE A 393 27.80 -0.61 -31.67
N PHE A 394 27.03 -0.13 -30.69
CA PHE A 394 26.61 1.27 -30.63
C PHE A 394 27.80 2.23 -30.45
N THR A 395 28.76 1.89 -29.57
CA THR A 395 30.00 2.66 -29.42
C THR A 395 30.84 2.67 -30.69
N ALA A 396 31.00 1.53 -31.36
CA ALA A 396 31.77 1.44 -32.59
C ALA A 396 31.17 2.34 -33.68
N ILE A 397 29.84 2.33 -33.84
CA ILE A 397 29.16 3.15 -34.86
C ILE A 397 29.27 4.65 -34.52
N ALA A 398 29.11 5.02 -33.26
CA ALA A 398 29.28 6.40 -32.82
C ALA A 398 30.73 6.90 -33.02
N TYR A 399 31.72 6.04 -32.84
CA TYR A 399 33.14 6.36 -33.03
C TYR A 399 33.52 6.52 -34.51
N TYR A 400 33.06 5.61 -35.37
CA TYR A 400 33.36 5.65 -36.81
C TYR A 400 32.48 6.62 -37.60
N GLN A 401 31.65 7.42 -36.92
CA GLN A 401 30.79 8.40 -37.57
C GLN A 401 31.60 9.56 -38.15
N PRO A 402 31.61 9.77 -39.48
CA PRO A 402 32.26 10.93 -40.05
C PRO A 402 31.46 12.19 -39.70
N LEU A 403 32.08 13.14 -38.99
CA LEU A 403 31.51 14.46 -38.67
C LEU A 403 31.39 15.39 -39.92
N ARG A 404 30.99 14.85 -41.08
CA ARG A 404 30.80 15.67 -42.29
C ARG A 404 29.46 16.42 -42.21
N VAL A 405 29.52 17.70 -42.55
CA VAL A 405 28.51 18.78 -42.43
C VAL A 405 27.18 18.51 -43.16
N LYS A 406 27.02 17.39 -43.86
CA LYS A 406 25.72 16.95 -44.37
C LYS A 406 25.57 15.44 -44.16
N PRO A 407 24.50 14.97 -43.49
CA PRO A 407 24.11 13.56 -43.46
C PRO A 407 23.64 13.18 -44.86
N SER A 408 24.61 12.99 -45.74
CA SER A 408 24.37 12.51 -47.08
C SER A 408 24.34 10.99 -46.97
N PHE A 409 23.41 10.34 -47.66
CA PHE A 409 23.40 8.89 -47.84
C PHE A 409 24.19 8.48 -49.10
N PRO A 410 25.50 8.77 -49.32
CA PRO A 410 26.22 7.99 -50.30
C PRO A 410 26.59 6.70 -49.59
N VAL A 411 25.76 5.67 -49.78
CA VAL A 411 26.22 4.31 -49.55
C VAL A 411 27.33 4.09 -50.59
N GLU A 412 28.57 4.39 -50.22
CA GLU A 412 29.69 3.88 -51.00
C GLU A 412 29.56 2.35 -50.97
N PHE A 413 29.53 1.72 -52.14
CA PHE A 413 29.41 0.26 -52.31
C PHE A 413 30.70 -0.46 -51.89
N THR A 414 31.15 -0.17 -50.67
CA THR A 414 32.37 -0.66 -50.04
C THR A 414 31.97 -1.60 -48.90
N ALA A 415 32.75 -2.65 -48.63
CA ALA A 415 32.44 -3.60 -47.55
C ALA A 415 32.23 -2.93 -46.18
N GLY A 416 32.93 -1.81 -45.92
CA GLY A 416 32.73 -0.99 -44.72
C GLY A 416 31.39 -0.25 -44.66
N GLY A 417 30.85 0.19 -45.81
CA GLY A 417 29.55 0.85 -45.90
C GLY A 417 28.39 -0.11 -45.55
N PHE A 418 28.47 -1.37 -46.00
CA PHE A 418 27.50 -2.39 -45.64
C PHE A 418 27.51 -2.72 -44.13
N LEU A 419 28.71 -2.82 -43.53
CA LEU A 419 28.87 -3.00 -42.09
C LEU A 419 28.31 -1.82 -41.28
N TRP A 420 28.50 -0.59 -41.77
CA TRP A 420 27.95 0.59 -41.12
C TRP A 420 26.41 0.65 -41.19
N VAL A 421 25.83 0.40 -42.36
CA VAL A 421 24.36 0.38 -42.55
C VAL A 421 23.71 -0.74 -41.73
N SER A 422 24.29 -1.95 -41.74
CA SER A 422 23.80 -3.06 -40.90
C SER A 422 23.87 -2.72 -39.42
N GLY A 423 24.93 -2.05 -38.98
CA GLY A 423 25.07 -1.51 -37.63
C GLY A 423 23.95 -0.54 -37.25
N LEU A 424 23.65 0.45 -38.10
CA LEU A 424 22.56 1.40 -37.88
C LEU A 424 21.19 0.72 -37.78
N ILE A 425 20.95 -0.31 -38.60
CA ILE A 425 19.71 -1.11 -38.54
C ILE A 425 19.61 -1.84 -37.20
N ILE A 426 20.71 -2.43 -36.71
CA ILE A 426 20.75 -3.10 -35.40
C ILE A 426 20.47 -2.10 -34.27
N ILE A 427 21.05 -0.89 -34.32
CA ILE A 427 20.78 0.17 -33.33
C ILE A 427 19.30 0.54 -33.32
N LEU A 428 18.71 0.78 -34.50
CA LEU A 428 17.31 1.16 -34.64
C LEU A 428 16.37 0.07 -34.10
N LEU A 429 16.59 -1.18 -34.51
CA LEU A 429 15.81 -2.33 -34.05
C LEU A 429 15.95 -2.53 -32.53
N GLY A 430 17.17 -2.38 -32.00
CA GLY A 430 17.44 -2.44 -30.56
C GLY A 430 16.72 -1.33 -29.80
N GLY A 431 16.72 -0.10 -30.31
CA GLY A 431 15.98 1.03 -29.73
C GLY A 431 14.47 0.79 -29.68
N ILE A 432 13.87 0.31 -30.79
CA ILE A 432 12.45 -0.05 -30.85
C ILE A 432 12.13 -1.17 -29.87
N TYR A 433 12.98 -2.20 -29.80
CA TYR A 433 12.82 -3.30 -28.84
C TYR A 433 12.85 -2.80 -27.40
N LEU A 434 13.81 -1.93 -27.03
CA LEU A 434 13.91 -1.37 -25.68
C LEU A 434 12.66 -0.55 -25.32
N ILE A 435 12.17 0.32 -26.21
CA ILE A 435 10.93 1.08 -25.98
C ILE A 435 9.73 0.15 -25.79
N PHE A 436 9.58 -0.85 -26.66
CA PHE A 436 8.47 -1.79 -26.58
C PHE A 436 8.51 -2.62 -25.29
N ALA A 437 9.69 -3.16 -24.93
CA ALA A 437 9.90 -3.91 -23.70
C ALA A 437 9.58 -3.07 -22.46
N GLN A 438 10.08 -1.82 -22.40
CA GLN A 438 9.84 -0.93 -21.26
C GLN A 438 8.39 -0.43 -21.20
N SER A 439 7.74 -0.17 -22.33
CA SER A 439 6.32 0.19 -22.37
C SER A 439 5.43 -0.93 -21.81
N LEU A 440 5.71 -2.18 -22.18
CA LEU A 440 5.02 -3.35 -21.61
C LEU A 440 5.29 -3.49 -20.11
N TYR A 441 6.53 -3.22 -19.67
CA TYR A 441 6.91 -3.24 -18.28
C TYR A 441 6.11 -2.21 -17.46
N LEU A 442 6.13 -0.95 -17.89
CA LEU A 442 5.39 0.15 -17.26
C LEU A 442 3.88 -0.11 -17.22
N ARG A 443 3.31 -0.62 -18.31
CA ARG A 443 1.89 -0.99 -18.38
C ARG A 443 1.52 -2.08 -17.37
N ARG A 444 2.37 -3.09 -17.18
CA ARG A 444 2.15 -4.18 -16.22
C ARG A 444 2.24 -3.73 -14.78
N ARG A 445 3.16 -2.82 -14.48
CA ARG A 445 3.34 -2.27 -13.13
C ARG A 445 2.18 -1.33 -12.71
N ARG A 446 1.31 -0.94 -13.66
CA ARG A 446 0.00 -0.26 -13.48
C ARG A 446 -0.07 0.72 -12.30
N GLN A 447 0.89 1.64 -12.14
CA GLN A 447 0.96 2.52 -10.94
C GLN A 447 1.54 3.93 -11.19
N SER A 448 1.28 4.83 -10.23
CA SER A 448 1.43 6.30 -10.27
C SER A 448 2.87 6.81 -10.47
N LEU A 449 3.03 7.98 -11.10
CA LEU A 449 4.33 8.61 -11.40
C LEU A 449 5.22 8.82 -10.16
N LYS A 450 4.64 9.01 -8.97
CA LYS A 450 5.38 9.32 -7.74
C LYS A 450 6.22 8.13 -7.24
N THR A 451 5.70 6.92 -7.38
CA THR A 451 6.38 5.71 -6.90
C THR A 451 7.41 5.19 -7.91
N MET A 452 7.25 5.53 -9.19
CA MET A 452 8.24 5.24 -10.23
C MET A 452 9.57 5.95 -9.99
N CYS A 453 9.52 7.21 -9.55
CA CYS A 453 10.73 8.00 -9.31
C CYS A 453 11.58 7.38 -8.20
N SER A 454 10.97 7.01 -7.07
CA SER A 454 11.66 6.45 -5.89
C SER A 454 12.31 5.08 -6.12
N ASP A 455 11.56 4.12 -6.65
CA ASP A 455 12.00 2.71 -6.66
C ASP A 455 12.65 2.27 -7.98
N SER A 456 12.38 3.00 -9.08
CA SER A 456 12.63 2.55 -10.46
C SER A 456 13.46 3.51 -11.30
N CYS A 457 14.39 4.24 -10.68
CA CYS A 457 15.27 5.18 -11.39
C CYS A 457 15.95 4.56 -12.63
N ILE A 458 16.53 3.37 -12.51
CA ILE A 458 17.24 2.72 -13.62
C ILE A 458 16.29 2.34 -14.78
N GLU A 459 15.06 1.91 -14.49
CA GLU A 459 14.09 1.58 -15.55
C GLU A 459 13.65 2.83 -16.32
N ILE A 460 13.50 3.96 -15.61
CA ILE A 460 13.26 5.27 -16.23
C ILE A 460 14.45 5.68 -17.09
N LEU A 461 15.70 5.48 -16.61
CA LEU A 461 16.91 5.78 -17.39
C LEU A 461 17.00 4.92 -18.68
N ILE A 462 16.57 3.66 -18.65
CA ILE A 462 16.50 2.81 -19.86
C ILE A 462 15.43 3.34 -20.82
N PHE A 463 14.28 3.79 -20.31
CA PHE A 463 13.25 4.42 -21.14
C PHE A 463 13.73 5.73 -21.79
N ILE A 464 14.40 6.60 -21.02
CA ILE A 464 14.99 7.85 -21.52
C ILE A 464 16.08 7.56 -22.56
N GLN A 465 16.95 6.58 -22.33
CA GLN A 465 17.95 6.14 -23.31
C GLN A 465 17.27 5.74 -24.63
N ALA A 466 16.28 4.86 -24.57
CA ALA A 466 15.64 4.32 -25.77
C ALA A 466 14.88 5.42 -26.55
N PHE A 467 14.23 6.35 -25.83
CA PHE A 467 13.60 7.53 -26.43
C PHE A 467 14.63 8.46 -27.08
N SER A 468 15.74 8.75 -26.40
CA SER A 468 16.84 9.57 -26.94
C SER A 468 17.42 8.95 -28.19
N LEU A 469 17.60 7.62 -28.22
CA LEU A 469 18.09 6.90 -29.39
C LEU A 469 17.16 7.05 -30.60
N LEU A 470 15.85 6.91 -30.37
CA LEU A 470 14.85 7.06 -31.42
C LEU A 470 14.76 8.51 -31.92
N LEU A 471 14.83 9.49 -31.01
CA LEU A 471 14.89 10.90 -31.36
C LEU A 471 16.13 11.20 -32.22
N SER A 472 17.29 10.64 -31.88
CA SER A 472 18.50 10.76 -32.70
C SER A 472 18.30 10.20 -34.12
N ALA A 473 17.61 9.05 -34.26
CA ALA A 473 17.33 8.48 -35.58
C ALA A 473 16.38 9.37 -36.41
N VAL A 474 15.37 9.98 -35.78
CA VAL A 474 14.47 10.94 -36.44
C VAL A 474 15.22 12.20 -36.88
N LEU A 475 16.08 12.75 -36.01
CA LEU A 475 16.89 13.93 -36.33
C LEU A 475 17.90 13.67 -37.44
N TYR A 476 18.47 12.46 -37.48
CA TYR A 476 19.32 12.01 -38.57
C TYR A 476 18.54 11.98 -39.91
N GLY A 477 17.31 11.46 -39.91
CA GLY A 477 16.42 11.50 -41.08
C GLY A 477 16.02 12.92 -41.50
N ALA A 478 15.82 13.82 -40.54
CA ALA A 478 15.54 15.23 -40.78
C ALA A 478 16.78 16.06 -41.21
N SER A 479 17.93 15.39 -41.36
CA SER A 479 19.21 16.01 -41.73
C SER A 479 19.68 17.14 -40.79
N SER A 480 19.29 17.09 -39.50
CA SER A 480 19.67 18.10 -38.51
C SER A 480 20.97 17.72 -37.82
N GLU A 481 21.94 18.64 -37.70
CA GLU A 481 23.25 18.41 -37.05
C GLU A 481 23.15 18.04 -35.55
N ASN A 482 22.06 18.43 -34.89
CA ASN A 482 21.84 18.19 -33.46
C ASN A 482 21.67 16.71 -33.08
N TYR A 483 21.52 15.82 -34.06
CA TYR A 483 21.38 14.38 -33.82
C TYR A 483 22.60 13.78 -33.09
N VAL A 484 23.81 14.28 -33.35
CA VAL A 484 25.05 13.76 -32.74
C VAL A 484 25.03 13.97 -31.21
N ALA A 485 24.58 15.13 -30.74
CA ALA A 485 24.49 15.42 -29.31
C ALA A 485 23.50 14.48 -28.61
N VAL A 486 22.33 14.25 -29.22
CA VAL A 486 21.30 13.33 -28.70
C VAL A 486 21.78 11.87 -28.72
N MET A 487 22.55 11.49 -29.74
CA MET A 487 23.16 10.17 -29.86
C MET A 487 24.19 9.92 -28.74
N VAL A 488 25.10 10.88 -28.51
CA VAL A 488 26.13 10.77 -27.46
C VAL A 488 25.48 10.74 -26.07
N PHE A 489 24.43 11.52 -25.86
CA PHE A 489 23.65 11.47 -24.62
C PHE A 489 23.02 10.08 -24.40
N SER A 490 22.42 9.50 -25.46
CA SER A 490 21.91 8.13 -25.41
C SER A 490 23.02 7.09 -25.16
N LEU A 491 24.22 7.30 -25.70
CA LEU A 491 25.35 6.39 -25.52
C LEU A 491 25.83 6.37 -24.06
N LEU A 492 25.98 7.56 -23.46
CA LEU A 492 26.37 7.71 -22.06
C LEU A 492 25.34 7.05 -21.13
N LEU A 493 24.06 7.32 -21.35
CA LEU A 493 22.98 6.66 -20.60
C LEU A 493 23.02 5.14 -20.77
N GLY A 494 23.32 4.63 -21.97
CA GLY A 494 23.39 3.20 -22.22
C GLY A 494 24.49 2.48 -21.43
N TRP A 495 25.66 3.10 -21.26
CA TRP A 495 26.73 2.57 -20.42
C TRP A 495 26.38 2.63 -18.94
N VAL A 496 25.77 3.73 -18.48
CA VAL A 496 25.26 3.81 -17.10
C VAL A 496 24.22 2.71 -16.84
N ASN A 497 23.37 2.41 -17.82
CA ASN A 497 22.37 1.35 -17.72
C ASN A 497 22.97 -0.06 -17.63
N MET A 498 24.27 -0.27 -17.90
CA MET A 498 24.95 -1.54 -17.60
C MET A 498 24.91 -1.87 -16.10
N LEU A 499 24.80 -0.86 -15.22
CA LEU A 499 24.62 -1.04 -13.78
C LEU A 499 23.34 -1.79 -13.42
N TYR A 500 22.35 -1.85 -14.32
CA TYR A 500 21.17 -2.69 -14.13
C TYR A 500 21.57 -4.18 -14.00
N TYR A 501 22.48 -4.64 -14.85
CA TYR A 501 22.85 -6.06 -14.92
C TYR A 501 23.74 -6.51 -13.76
N THR A 502 24.33 -5.58 -12.99
CA THR A 502 25.08 -5.94 -11.78
C THR A 502 24.18 -6.54 -10.69
N ARG A 503 22.85 -6.34 -10.78
CA ARG A 503 21.86 -6.90 -9.84
C ARG A 503 21.87 -8.44 -9.77
N GLY A 504 22.28 -9.11 -10.84
CA GLY A 504 22.31 -10.59 -10.90
C GLY A 504 23.36 -11.22 -9.99
N PHE A 505 24.39 -10.47 -9.60
CA PHE A 505 25.45 -10.95 -8.71
C PHE A 505 25.20 -10.50 -7.28
N GLN A 506 25.44 -11.39 -6.31
CA GLN A 506 25.17 -11.09 -4.91
C GLN A 506 26.08 -9.99 -4.33
N ARG A 507 27.38 -10.02 -4.64
CA ARG A 507 28.34 -9.05 -4.06
C ARG A 507 28.16 -7.65 -4.66
N THR A 508 28.07 -7.54 -5.99
CA THR A 508 27.93 -6.23 -6.67
C THR A 508 26.50 -5.70 -6.65
N GLY A 509 25.50 -6.58 -6.63
CA GLY A 509 24.09 -6.20 -6.56
C GLY A 509 23.73 -5.41 -5.30
N ILE A 510 24.30 -5.79 -4.14
CA ILE A 510 24.12 -5.05 -2.88
C ILE A 510 24.60 -3.61 -3.02
N TYR A 511 25.81 -3.39 -3.54
CA TYR A 511 26.34 -2.04 -3.75
C TYR A 511 25.56 -1.25 -4.80
N SER A 512 25.08 -1.90 -5.86
CA SER A 512 24.23 -1.26 -6.88
C SER A 512 22.93 -0.72 -6.27
N VAL A 513 22.28 -1.48 -5.39
CA VAL A 513 21.09 -1.03 -4.64
C VAL A 513 21.40 0.20 -3.79
N MET A 514 22.53 0.17 -3.07
CA MET A 514 22.94 1.25 -2.19
C MET A 514 23.19 2.52 -3.01
N ILE A 515 23.98 2.44 -4.09
CA ILE A 515 24.27 3.55 -4.99
C ILE A 515 22.97 4.15 -5.54
N GLN A 516 22.02 3.33 -6.00
CA GLN A 516 20.74 3.83 -6.54
C GLN A 516 19.95 4.64 -5.50
N LYS A 517 19.85 4.12 -4.26
CA LYS A 517 19.10 4.79 -3.18
C LYS A 517 19.80 6.08 -2.73
N THR A 518 21.12 6.06 -2.58
CA THR A 518 21.90 7.22 -2.14
C THR A 518 21.90 8.33 -3.19
N ILE A 519 22.06 8.01 -4.48
CA ILE A 519 22.00 9.01 -5.56
C ILE A 519 20.62 9.67 -5.61
N LEU A 520 19.53 8.90 -5.55
CA LEU A 520 18.21 9.51 -5.76
C LEU A 520 17.74 10.33 -4.55
N ARG A 521 17.93 9.83 -3.33
CA ARG A 521 17.40 10.47 -2.12
C ARG A 521 18.30 11.58 -1.60
N ASP A 522 19.61 11.35 -1.54
CA ASP A 522 20.54 12.22 -0.83
C ASP A 522 21.24 13.18 -1.79
N LEU A 523 21.72 12.70 -2.94
CA LEU A 523 22.40 13.56 -3.93
C LEU A 523 21.43 14.59 -4.53
N LEU A 524 20.15 14.26 -4.75
CA LEU A 524 19.19 15.23 -5.29
C LEU A 524 18.90 16.37 -4.31
N ARG A 525 18.75 16.09 -3.01
CA ARG A 525 18.56 17.11 -1.97
C ARG A 525 19.80 17.99 -1.86
N PHE A 526 20.98 17.37 -1.87
CA PHE A 526 22.25 18.07 -1.90
C PHE A 526 22.36 18.96 -3.13
N LEU A 527 22.04 18.44 -4.33
CA LEU A 527 22.10 19.18 -5.57
C LEU A 527 21.17 20.40 -5.53
N LEU A 528 19.97 20.30 -4.96
CA LEU A 528 19.07 21.44 -4.80
C LEU A 528 19.67 22.55 -3.94
N VAL A 529 20.24 22.20 -2.78
CA VAL A 529 20.93 23.16 -1.90
C VAL A 529 22.15 23.77 -2.62
N TYR A 530 22.95 22.92 -3.26
CA TYR A 530 24.11 23.35 -4.04
C TYR A 530 23.74 24.29 -5.18
N MET A 531 22.66 24.03 -5.92
CA MET A 531 22.21 24.88 -7.02
C MET A 531 21.74 26.26 -6.53
N ILE A 532 21.13 26.36 -5.33
CA ILE A 532 20.79 27.66 -4.73
C ILE A 532 22.07 28.48 -4.46
N PHE A 533 23.10 27.86 -3.90
CA PHE A 533 24.39 28.51 -3.70
C PHE A 533 25.05 28.87 -5.04
N LEU A 534 25.12 27.92 -5.98
CA LEU A 534 25.74 28.13 -7.29
C LEU A 534 25.12 29.33 -8.02
N PHE A 535 23.78 29.37 -8.13
CA PHE A 535 23.11 30.49 -8.81
C PHE A 535 23.21 31.81 -8.02
N GLY A 536 23.17 31.77 -6.69
CA GLY A 536 23.33 32.96 -5.86
C GLY A 536 24.70 33.61 -6.03
N PHE A 537 25.77 32.80 -5.97
CA PHE A 537 27.14 33.26 -6.18
C PHE A 537 27.42 33.63 -7.64
N ALA A 538 26.85 32.89 -8.61
CA ALA A 538 26.96 33.24 -10.03
C ALA A 538 26.33 34.60 -10.33
N ALA A 539 25.12 34.88 -9.79
CA ALA A 539 24.47 36.18 -9.96
C ALA A 539 25.29 37.32 -9.32
N ALA A 540 25.87 37.09 -8.15
CA ALA A 540 26.75 38.06 -7.49
C ALA A 540 28.05 38.32 -8.28
N LEU A 541 28.64 37.30 -8.89
CA LEU A 541 29.82 37.47 -9.74
C LEU A 541 29.50 38.15 -11.07
N VAL A 542 28.40 37.78 -11.72
CA VAL A 542 27.97 38.42 -12.98
C VAL A 542 27.67 39.90 -12.78
N THR A 543 27.05 40.28 -11.66
CA THR A 543 26.79 41.70 -11.35
C THR A 543 28.08 42.48 -11.06
N LEU A 544 29.11 41.81 -10.54
CA LEU A 544 30.40 42.42 -10.22
C LEU A 544 31.37 42.46 -11.42
N MET A 545 31.21 41.52 -12.36
CA MET A 545 31.96 41.42 -13.63
C MET A 545 31.29 42.13 -14.79
N GLY A 546 30.00 42.44 -14.67
CA GLY A 546 29.25 43.18 -15.69
C GLY A 546 29.81 44.59 -15.84
N ASP A 547 30.69 44.79 -16.82
CA ASP A 547 30.79 46.11 -17.43
C ASP A 547 29.40 46.48 -17.96
N ALA A 548 28.93 47.68 -17.59
CA ALA A 548 27.77 48.29 -18.23
C ALA A 548 27.91 48.15 -19.75
N PRO A 549 26.82 47.93 -20.52
CA PRO A 549 26.93 47.93 -21.97
C PRO A 549 27.60 49.24 -22.37
N SER A 550 28.83 49.16 -22.87
CA SER A 550 29.48 50.32 -23.43
C SER A 550 28.68 50.66 -24.67
N LEU A 551 27.84 51.68 -24.54
CA LEU A 551 27.27 52.42 -25.65
C LEU A 551 28.44 53.08 -26.39
N SER A 552 29.22 52.29 -27.10
CA SER A 552 30.22 52.79 -28.03
C SER A 552 29.46 53.26 -29.26
N GLN A 553 29.54 54.56 -29.48
CA GLN A 553 29.01 55.27 -30.63
C GLN A 553 29.39 54.56 -31.95
N ASN A 554 28.43 54.57 -32.86
CA ASN A 554 28.56 54.48 -34.31
C ASN A 554 29.01 53.13 -34.89
N LYS A 555 28.10 52.15 -34.89
CA LYS A 555 27.89 51.29 -36.07
C LYS A 555 26.41 51.23 -36.41
N SER A 556 26.14 51.37 -37.69
CA SER A 556 24.84 51.55 -38.33
C SER A 556 23.77 50.58 -37.87
N VAL A 557 22.61 51.17 -37.59
CA VAL A 557 21.30 50.57 -37.37
C VAL A 557 20.92 49.68 -38.55
N ALA A 558 21.09 48.35 -38.41
CA ALA A 558 20.31 47.31 -39.09
C ALA A 558 20.79 45.90 -38.68
N GLN A 559 20.61 45.50 -37.42
CA GLN A 559 20.45 44.10 -36.96
C GLN A 559 20.51 44.06 -35.43
N MET A 560 19.48 44.58 -34.77
CA MET A 560 19.37 44.46 -33.32
C MET A 560 17.90 44.33 -32.91
N GLU A 561 17.29 43.19 -33.21
CA GLU A 561 16.03 42.82 -32.55
C GLU A 561 15.96 41.39 -32.00
N ASN A 562 16.92 40.49 -32.28
CA ASN A 562 16.84 39.09 -31.78
C ASN A 562 17.99 38.59 -30.88
N ALA A 563 18.91 39.45 -30.42
CA ALA A 563 20.08 39.03 -29.63
C ALA A 563 20.13 39.56 -28.17
N GLY A 564 19.24 40.46 -27.78
CA GLY A 564 19.33 41.19 -26.51
C GLY A 564 18.99 40.36 -25.25
N SER A 565 18.18 39.32 -25.37
CA SER A 565 17.85 38.42 -24.24
C SER A 565 18.89 37.33 -24.03
N HIS A 566 19.45 36.75 -25.10
CA HIS A 566 20.40 35.63 -25.00
C HIS A 566 21.77 36.02 -24.43
N ALA A 567 22.22 37.28 -24.59
CA ALA A 567 23.51 37.72 -24.09
C ALA A 567 23.57 37.83 -22.55
N MET A 568 22.51 38.31 -21.91
CA MET A 568 22.45 38.47 -20.44
C MET A 568 22.28 37.13 -19.71
N TYR A 569 21.48 36.22 -20.26
CA TYR A 569 21.36 34.84 -19.77
C TYR A 569 22.62 34.00 -20.05
N GLY A 570 23.32 34.27 -21.16
CA GLY A 570 24.58 33.61 -21.51
C GLY A 570 25.68 33.83 -20.45
N GLY A 571 25.80 35.05 -19.93
CA GLY A 571 26.77 35.38 -18.88
C GLY A 571 26.51 34.68 -17.54
N LEU A 572 25.24 34.55 -17.14
CA LEU A 572 24.90 33.83 -15.89
C LEU A 572 25.19 32.34 -15.99
N LEU A 573 24.83 31.72 -17.12
CA LEU A 573 25.11 30.31 -17.36
C LEU A 573 26.63 30.05 -17.48
N SER A 574 27.39 30.90 -18.17
CA SER A 574 28.84 30.73 -18.30
C SER A 574 29.56 30.84 -16.95
N VAL A 575 29.25 31.87 -16.15
CA VAL A 575 29.84 32.05 -14.82
C VAL A 575 29.42 30.93 -13.87
N SER A 576 28.17 30.44 -13.96
CA SER A 576 27.72 29.29 -13.18
C SER A 576 28.48 28.00 -13.56
N LEU A 577 28.81 27.80 -14.83
CA LEU A 577 29.60 26.66 -15.29
C LEU A 577 31.07 26.75 -14.85
N GLU A 578 31.63 27.96 -14.80
CA GLU A 578 32.99 28.20 -14.30
C GLU A 578 33.08 27.95 -12.79
N LEU A 579 32.11 28.47 -12.01
CA LEU A 579 31.99 28.15 -10.58
C LEU A 579 31.83 26.65 -10.37
N PHE A 580 31.03 25.98 -11.19
CA PHE A 580 30.88 24.52 -11.13
C PHE A 580 32.22 23.80 -11.41
N LYS A 581 32.97 24.22 -12.44
CA LYS A 581 34.32 23.69 -12.71
C LYS A 581 35.26 23.89 -11.53
N ILE A 582 35.21 25.06 -10.87
CA ILE A 582 35.99 25.34 -9.66
C ILE A 582 35.62 24.36 -8.54
N THR A 583 34.33 24.09 -8.32
CA THR A 583 33.93 23.13 -7.26
C THR A 583 34.37 21.68 -7.50
N ILE A 584 34.56 21.27 -8.77
CA ILE A 584 35.11 19.96 -9.12
C ILE A 584 36.65 19.94 -8.99
N GLY A 585 37.29 21.11 -8.97
CA GLY A 585 38.75 21.27 -8.97
C GLY A 585 39.37 21.40 -10.36
N MET A 586 38.56 21.69 -11.40
CA MET A 586 38.99 21.86 -12.79
C MET A 586 38.92 23.32 -13.27
N GLY A 587 38.59 24.26 -12.38
CA GLY A 587 38.41 25.67 -12.75
C GLY A 587 39.68 26.49 -12.55
N ASP A 588 40.09 27.19 -13.61
CA ASP A 588 41.13 28.22 -13.53
C ASP A 588 40.53 29.54 -13.02
N LEU A 589 41.31 30.26 -12.21
CA LEU A 589 40.92 31.53 -11.58
C LEU A 589 41.18 32.75 -12.51
N ASP A 590 41.32 32.53 -13.81
CA ASP A 590 41.73 33.54 -14.80
C ASP A 590 40.72 34.68 -15.00
N PHE A 591 39.51 34.56 -14.43
CA PHE A 591 38.48 35.61 -14.43
C PHE A 591 38.84 36.88 -13.62
N GLN A 592 39.99 36.89 -12.93
CA GLN A 592 40.37 37.97 -12.02
C GLN A 592 41.08 39.16 -12.66
N GLU A 593 41.62 39.03 -13.88
CA GLU A 593 42.47 40.09 -14.44
C GLU A 593 41.69 41.33 -14.90
N HIS A 594 40.39 41.21 -15.17
CA HIS A 594 39.57 42.25 -15.80
C HIS A 594 38.51 42.87 -14.86
N ALA A 595 38.42 42.44 -13.60
CA ALA A 595 37.38 42.90 -12.67
C ALA A 595 37.79 44.17 -11.89
N ARG A 596 36.93 45.20 -11.87
CA ARG A 596 37.16 46.47 -11.15
C ARG A 596 37.36 46.30 -9.64
N PHE A 597 36.69 45.31 -9.03
CA PHE A 597 36.76 45.00 -7.60
C PHE A 597 37.48 43.67 -7.34
N ARG A 598 38.71 43.52 -7.84
CA ARG A 598 39.50 42.28 -7.78
C ARG A 598 39.54 41.62 -6.39
N TYR A 599 39.81 42.38 -5.34
CA TYR A 599 39.88 41.85 -3.98
C TYR A 599 38.53 41.33 -3.45
N PHE A 600 37.43 41.99 -3.83
CA PHE A 600 36.08 41.57 -3.41
C PHE A 600 35.63 40.31 -4.16
N VAL A 601 35.95 40.20 -5.46
CA VAL A 601 35.76 38.96 -6.24
C VAL A 601 36.53 37.80 -5.61
N MET A 602 37.81 38.03 -5.24
CA MET A 602 38.64 37.01 -4.60
C MET A 602 38.08 36.53 -3.27
N LEU A 603 37.60 37.47 -2.44
CA LEU A 603 36.96 37.15 -1.17
C LEU A 603 35.66 36.34 -1.37
N LEU A 604 34.83 36.72 -2.33
CA LEU A 604 33.57 36.04 -2.63
C LEU A 604 33.81 34.62 -3.14
N LEU A 605 34.82 34.42 -3.99
CA LEU A 605 35.22 33.12 -4.51
C LEU A 605 35.83 32.24 -3.42
N LEU A 606 36.68 32.80 -2.55
CA LEU A 606 37.21 32.10 -1.38
C LEU A 606 36.08 31.65 -0.45
N LEU A 607 35.11 32.53 -0.17
CA LEU A 607 33.95 32.22 0.65
C LEU A 607 33.11 31.12 0.00
N PHE A 608 32.88 31.19 -1.33
CA PHE A 608 32.20 30.15 -2.07
C PHE A 608 32.90 28.79 -1.94
N VAL A 609 34.22 28.75 -2.14
CA VAL A 609 35.01 27.50 -2.01
C VAL A 609 34.94 26.95 -0.60
N ILE A 610 35.10 27.78 0.44
CA ILE A 610 34.99 27.34 1.84
C ILE A 610 33.58 26.80 2.12
N LEU A 611 32.53 27.54 1.78
CA LEU A 611 31.14 27.13 2.06
C LEU A 611 30.78 25.84 1.30
N THR A 612 31.13 25.75 0.02
CA THR A 612 30.79 24.58 -0.80
C THR A 612 31.65 23.36 -0.47
N TYR A 613 32.96 23.52 -0.34
CA TYR A 613 33.87 22.40 -0.08
C TYR A 613 33.83 21.95 1.38
N VAL A 614 33.85 22.87 2.35
CA VAL A 614 33.92 22.49 3.78
C VAL A 614 32.54 22.15 4.34
N LEU A 615 31.49 22.92 4.04
CA LEU A 615 30.18 22.64 4.65
C LEU A 615 29.39 21.63 3.84
N LEU A 616 29.27 21.80 2.52
CA LEU A 616 28.37 20.94 1.73
C LEU A 616 28.93 19.52 1.54
N LEU A 617 30.23 19.33 1.30
CA LEU A 617 30.79 17.97 1.19
C LEU A 617 30.73 17.21 2.52
N ASN A 618 31.06 17.85 3.64
CA ASN A 618 30.98 17.19 4.95
C ASN A 618 29.53 16.82 5.31
N MET A 619 28.55 17.66 4.97
CA MET A 619 27.13 17.32 5.11
C MET A 619 26.70 16.18 4.17
N LEU A 620 27.18 16.16 2.91
CA LEU A 620 26.90 15.07 1.98
C LEU A 620 27.46 13.74 2.47
N ILE A 621 28.72 13.72 2.93
CA ILE A 621 29.36 12.52 3.47
C ILE A 621 28.60 12.02 4.71
N ALA A 622 28.19 12.92 5.60
CA ALA A 622 27.40 12.55 6.78
C ALA A 622 26.06 11.90 6.40
N LEU A 623 25.30 12.51 5.49
CA LEU A 623 24.02 11.98 5.01
C LEU A 623 24.19 10.64 4.28
N MET A 624 25.20 10.53 3.42
CA MET A 624 25.51 9.27 2.72
C MET A 624 25.94 8.17 3.70
N SER A 625 26.70 8.50 4.74
CA SER A 625 27.13 7.53 5.74
C SER A 625 25.93 6.98 6.52
N GLU A 626 25.01 7.84 6.95
CA GLU A 626 23.80 7.44 7.68
C GLU A 626 22.90 6.56 6.81
N THR A 627 22.68 6.94 5.54
CA THR A 627 21.87 6.12 4.64
C THR A 627 22.54 4.79 4.30
N VAL A 628 23.87 4.76 4.17
CA VAL A 628 24.62 3.51 3.97
C VAL A 628 24.47 2.59 5.18
N THR A 629 24.58 3.10 6.42
CA THR A 629 24.43 2.28 7.63
C THR A 629 23.02 1.71 7.74
N ASP A 630 21.99 2.54 7.52
CA ASP A 630 20.59 2.11 7.58
C ASP A 630 20.25 1.08 6.49
N ILE A 631 20.70 1.33 5.26
CA ILE A 631 20.45 0.44 4.13
C ILE A 631 21.25 -0.85 4.29
N SER A 632 22.44 -0.82 4.90
CA SER A 632 23.29 -2.02 5.03
C SER A 632 22.58 -3.15 5.80
N GLY A 633 21.81 -2.83 6.85
CA GLY A 633 21.05 -3.81 7.63
C GLY A 633 20.00 -4.57 6.80
N ASP A 634 19.30 -3.86 5.91
CA ASP A 634 18.26 -4.42 5.03
C ASP A 634 18.75 -4.67 3.58
N SER A 635 20.05 -4.50 3.32
CA SER A 635 20.59 -4.50 1.96
C SER A 635 20.43 -5.87 1.28
N LYS A 636 20.61 -6.95 2.04
CA LYS A 636 20.49 -8.33 1.56
C LYS A 636 19.04 -8.67 1.20
N SER A 637 18.08 -8.20 1.99
CA SER A 637 16.65 -8.42 1.76
C SER A 637 16.15 -7.60 0.57
N VAL A 638 16.61 -6.35 0.43
CA VAL A 638 16.33 -5.51 -0.75
C VAL A 638 16.97 -6.10 -2.01
N TRP A 639 18.20 -6.61 -1.95
CA TRP A 639 18.82 -7.29 -3.09
C TRP A 639 18.03 -8.54 -3.51
N LYS A 640 17.57 -9.37 -2.55
CA LYS A 640 16.72 -10.53 -2.85
C LYS A 640 15.41 -10.13 -3.52
N LEU A 641 14.80 -9.02 -3.08
CA LEU A 641 13.62 -8.46 -3.73
C LEU A 641 13.91 -8.04 -5.18
N GLN A 642 15.01 -7.34 -5.43
CA GLN A 642 15.41 -6.98 -6.80
C GLN A 642 15.68 -8.21 -7.68
N ARG A 643 16.30 -9.25 -7.11
CA ARG A 643 16.47 -10.54 -7.79
C ARG A 643 15.13 -11.21 -8.10
N ALA A 644 14.16 -11.13 -7.19
CA ALA A 644 12.80 -11.63 -7.43
C ALA A 644 12.11 -10.90 -8.60
N ILE A 645 12.24 -9.57 -8.64
CA ILE A 645 11.73 -8.74 -9.74
C ILE A 645 12.38 -9.17 -11.07
N ALA A 646 13.71 -9.32 -11.11
CA ALA A 646 14.42 -9.76 -12.32
C ALA A 646 14.00 -11.17 -12.79
N ILE A 647 13.75 -12.09 -11.86
CA ILE A 647 13.25 -13.44 -12.19
C ILE A 647 11.87 -13.36 -12.87
N LEU A 648 10.95 -12.58 -12.30
CA LEU A 648 9.60 -12.44 -12.85
C LEU A 648 9.59 -11.67 -14.18
N GLU A 649 10.48 -10.69 -14.35
CA GLU A 649 10.68 -10.01 -15.64
C GLU A 649 11.14 -10.99 -16.72
N ILE A 650 12.10 -11.86 -16.41
CA ILE A 650 12.57 -12.90 -17.33
C ILE A 650 11.46 -13.91 -17.65
N GLU A 651 10.68 -14.31 -16.66
CA GLU A 651 9.58 -15.27 -16.82
C GLU A 651 8.47 -14.72 -17.72
N LYS A 652 8.17 -13.42 -17.59
CA LYS A 652 7.15 -12.73 -18.38
C LYS A 652 7.67 -12.06 -19.65
N ALA A 653 8.97 -12.20 -19.96
CA ALA A 653 9.58 -11.64 -21.15
C ALA A 653 8.96 -12.25 -22.41
N TRP A 654 8.63 -11.40 -23.39
CA TRP A 654 7.93 -11.84 -24.60
C TRP A 654 8.72 -12.86 -25.42
N LEU A 655 10.04 -12.68 -25.55
CA LEU A 655 10.95 -13.59 -26.27
C LEU A 655 10.90 -15.03 -25.75
N TRP A 656 10.64 -15.22 -24.46
CA TRP A 656 10.72 -16.53 -23.81
C TRP A 656 9.35 -17.15 -23.49
N ARG A 657 8.25 -16.50 -23.92
CA ARG A 657 6.87 -16.96 -23.66
C ARG A 657 6.53 -18.25 -24.40
N GLN A 658 7.19 -18.53 -25.52
CA GLN A 658 6.98 -19.75 -26.32
C GLN A 658 7.36 -21.04 -25.58
N GLY A 659 8.16 -20.97 -24.51
CA GLY A 659 8.55 -22.13 -23.71
C GLY A 659 7.59 -22.51 -22.58
N GLY A 660 6.43 -21.83 -22.45
CA GLY A 660 5.47 -22.01 -21.37
C GLY A 660 5.96 -21.51 -20.00
N LYS A 661 5.03 -21.28 -19.06
CA LYS A 661 5.37 -21.04 -17.65
C LYS A 661 5.82 -22.37 -17.03
N ARG A 662 7.05 -22.42 -16.50
CA ARG A 662 7.51 -23.61 -15.76
C ARG A 662 7.03 -23.51 -14.33
N ARG A 663 6.12 -24.40 -13.94
CA ARG A 663 5.66 -24.54 -12.56
C ARG A 663 6.78 -25.14 -11.70
N SER A 664 7.00 -24.56 -10.53
CA SER A 664 7.92 -25.12 -9.53
C SER A 664 7.16 -26.04 -8.57
N GLY A 665 7.85 -27.00 -7.94
CA GLY A 665 7.27 -27.93 -6.96
C GLY A 665 6.81 -29.27 -7.56
N CYS A 666 6.34 -30.14 -6.66
CA CYS A 666 5.85 -31.48 -6.96
C CYS A 666 4.36 -31.58 -6.61
N PHE A 667 3.60 -32.35 -7.39
CA PHE A 667 2.20 -32.64 -7.07
C PHE A 667 2.15 -33.80 -6.07
N MET A 668 1.57 -33.56 -4.89
CA MET A 668 1.54 -34.54 -3.80
C MET A 668 0.15 -34.59 -3.16
N SER A 669 -0.23 -35.77 -2.67
CA SER A 669 -1.40 -35.94 -1.81
C SER A 669 -0.99 -35.75 -0.36
N VAL A 670 -1.65 -34.82 0.33
CA VAL A 670 -1.19 -34.33 1.65
C VAL A 670 -2.15 -34.73 2.80
N GLY A 671 -3.33 -35.23 2.45
CA GLY A 671 -4.34 -35.73 3.39
C GLY A 671 -4.30 -37.24 3.61
N LEU A 672 -4.80 -37.69 4.78
CA LEU A 672 -5.08 -39.10 5.08
C LEU A 672 -6.10 -39.70 4.12
N ASN A 673 -7.05 -38.88 3.68
CA ASN A 673 -7.95 -39.21 2.58
C ASN A 673 -7.28 -38.76 1.29
N LYS A 674 -7.03 -39.69 0.35
CA LYS A 674 -6.39 -39.49 -0.98
C LYS A 674 -7.09 -38.47 -1.92
N LYS A 675 -7.85 -37.51 -1.39
CA LYS A 675 -8.63 -36.50 -2.13
C LYS A 675 -8.03 -35.08 -2.06
N ASP A 676 -7.08 -34.82 -1.16
CA ASP A 676 -6.44 -33.50 -1.02
C ASP A 676 -5.07 -33.50 -1.72
N GLU A 677 -5.09 -33.10 -2.99
CA GLU A 677 -3.91 -33.03 -3.85
C GLU A 677 -3.48 -31.59 -4.07
N ARG A 678 -2.19 -31.31 -3.84
CA ARG A 678 -1.65 -29.95 -3.90
C ARG A 678 -0.29 -29.92 -4.56
N TRP A 679 0.03 -28.74 -5.07
CA TRP A 679 1.38 -28.44 -5.51
C TRP A 679 2.20 -27.98 -4.34
N CYS A 680 3.13 -28.83 -3.91
CA CYS A 680 3.96 -28.58 -2.76
C CYS A 680 5.41 -28.33 -3.18
N PHE A 681 6.09 -27.48 -2.42
CA PHE A 681 7.51 -27.20 -2.56
C PHE A 681 8.27 -27.77 -1.37
N ARG A 682 9.21 -28.68 -1.66
CA ARG A 682 10.07 -29.29 -0.65
C ARG A 682 11.18 -28.31 -0.25
N VAL A 683 11.27 -28.04 1.04
CA VAL A 683 12.26 -27.16 1.65
C VAL A 683 12.96 -27.91 2.78
N GLU A 684 14.27 -27.98 2.68
CA GLU A 684 15.16 -28.49 3.73
C GLU A 684 15.53 -27.34 4.67
N GLU A 685 15.14 -27.47 5.94
CA GLU A 685 15.43 -26.55 7.03
C GLU A 685 16.35 -27.23 8.05
N ILE A 686 17.41 -26.55 8.49
CA ILE A 686 18.28 -27.06 9.57
C ILE A 686 17.97 -26.26 10.84
N LYS A 687 17.43 -26.93 11.85
CA LYS A 687 17.00 -26.32 13.12
C LYS A 687 17.68 -27.00 14.31
N TRP A 688 18.80 -26.42 14.74
CA TRP A 688 19.53 -26.90 15.91
C TRP A 688 18.79 -26.68 17.25
N THR A 689 17.99 -25.63 17.37
CA THR A 689 17.38 -25.20 18.64
C THR A 689 16.06 -25.90 18.98
N ASN A 690 15.29 -26.32 17.97
CA ASN A 690 13.99 -26.98 18.17
C ASN A 690 14.09 -28.50 18.26
N TRP A 691 15.23 -29.08 17.88
CA TRP A 691 15.47 -30.52 17.85
C TRP A 691 15.12 -31.22 19.18
N ALA A 692 15.51 -30.63 20.33
CA ALA A 692 15.24 -31.21 21.64
C ALA A 692 13.74 -31.32 22.01
N LYS A 693 12.85 -30.58 21.33
CA LYS A 693 11.41 -30.53 21.64
C LYS A 693 10.55 -31.46 20.78
N GLU A 694 11.05 -31.93 19.64
CA GLU A 694 10.21 -32.57 18.59
C GLU A 694 10.49 -34.07 18.38
N VAL A 695 11.38 -34.67 19.17
CA VAL A 695 11.84 -36.08 19.05
C VAL A 695 10.70 -37.14 19.07
N GLY A 696 9.49 -36.80 19.55
CA GLY A 696 8.41 -37.77 19.80
C GLY A 696 7.37 -37.99 18.69
N VAL A 697 7.42 -37.31 17.53
CA VAL A 697 6.29 -37.31 16.55
C VAL A 697 6.72 -37.72 15.12
N LEU A 698 7.93 -38.21 14.93
CA LEU A 698 8.60 -38.14 13.63
C LEU A 698 8.42 -39.42 12.79
N LYS A 699 8.08 -39.23 11.51
CA LYS A 699 8.38 -40.22 10.46
C LYS A 699 9.87 -40.07 10.14
N GLU A 700 10.66 -41.02 10.63
CA GLU A 700 12.09 -41.10 10.36
C GLU A 700 12.29 -41.95 9.10
N ASP A 701 12.17 -41.38 7.90
CA ASP A 701 12.68 -42.08 6.72
C ASP A 701 13.01 -41.13 5.55
N PRO A 702 14.26 -41.15 5.04
CA PRO A 702 14.67 -40.41 3.84
C PRO A 702 14.43 -41.20 2.53
N GLY A 703 13.90 -42.42 2.60
CA GLY A 703 13.68 -43.29 1.44
C GLY A 703 12.45 -42.87 0.60
N ASN A 704 12.64 -42.68 -0.71
CA ASN A 704 11.55 -42.53 -1.66
C ASN A 704 10.69 -43.82 -1.66
N THR A 705 9.50 -43.80 -1.07
CA THR A 705 8.46 -44.80 -1.34
C THR A 705 7.78 -44.50 -2.68
N SER A 706 8.52 -44.64 -3.78
CA SER A 706 7.94 -44.68 -5.13
C SER A 706 7.73 -46.10 -5.65
N ASP A 707 8.17 -47.16 -4.96
CA ASP A 707 8.19 -48.53 -5.53
C ASP A 707 7.71 -49.65 -4.57
N SER A 708 6.66 -49.43 -3.78
CA SER A 708 6.08 -50.53 -2.99
C SER A 708 4.57 -50.42 -2.81
N GLU A 709 3.83 -50.72 -3.88
CA GLU A 709 2.50 -51.34 -3.83
C GLU A 709 2.11 -51.76 -5.28
N ILE A 710 2.96 -52.58 -5.90
CA ILE A 710 2.49 -53.51 -6.93
C ILE A 710 2.01 -54.72 -6.14
N ASN A 711 0.69 -54.85 -5.99
CA ASN A 711 0.05 -56.10 -5.57
C ASN A 711 0.56 -57.24 -6.45
N PRO A 712 1.13 -58.31 -5.88
CA PRO A 712 0.93 -59.63 -6.44
C PRO A 712 -0.45 -60.14 -5.99
N GLU A 713 -1.15 -60.77 -6.94
CA GLU A 713 -2.51 -61.36 -6.88
C GLU A 713 -3.69 -60.45 -7.25
#